data_AF-A0A9W9YGB5-F1
#
_entry.id   AF-A0A9W9YGB5-F1
#
_cell.length_a   1.000
_cell.length_b   1.000
_cell.length_c   1.000
_cell.angle_alpha   90.00
_cell.angle_beta   90.00
_cell.angle_gamma   90.00
#
_symmetry.space_group_name_H-M   'P 1'
#
loop_
_entity.id
_entity.type
_entity.pdbx_description
1 polymer ?
#
loop_
_entity_poly.entity_id
_entity_poly.type
_entity_poly.pdbx_seq_one_letter_code
_entity_poly.pdbx_strand_id
1 'polypeptide(L)'
;MEINGTLADSDEYTIDRDGKLFLWSGGKSLGEELGHFRFINMSIKSLGLLHTTKLPGHGPVSLHMTRFVVNAGGLASVDDLFLDSENATIDVAGDVSADFRGHGAEQGQGAGIRRTSYNTGAGGGSHGGRGGRGSAGLQTSYSYGSIYEPTQYGSGGGNGLHGSVGGRGGGRIVFEISAMLRLEGRVHANGEPGSDNSDASGGGAGGSIVIRALNFDGEGTVSVNGGSRSSSSAPHGGGGAGGRIAAYYNGNYTFIGSFQSYGGSSQAEWGGAGTIYTENNRNASQPYRTLRIDNRVLPNGPSRLQETQELNLAGNRADYPYYMTSYQAPNGVILSTTGTPYCRQTHPGDSKQCISGNSKMTNLFSSTSDHYYTQHSSPVLTYLFPLPLFLEYLLVYPHCSSYFWTRYNVRIYFNGSEVAGSNGWINPTNCLQGQPGRIDARLRVDKVVISLQKLSTNSSLSLVRFFVRENPSTTLQTPHYTSPSTSWIISKDEQTKDHDFNELQIMGQGSLSISGDNVKVSVDKIVGDSSGLLTVRPTQAIHMRGSEGHLPFSLLSQKGSNVTFPTSMSCRGVEVAMRGVMGEMTNLTVGPQCRFVLQNSTETDFALDHVVVQTEGYMAALREDRKDVQMIGKTFDIRGGAKVEANSLTLDYINITIEPFADLSGNGLVDEVPGSRYYGDGWGGVSGSSGAGHGGHGGLGKGQSKVGVSYGKYRRPTTFGSTGGAEVFPFTGGLGGSRFKIIAHDTLVVDGVLSSRGGDARATRSGGGSGGSILAYASRIHGDGEFDVSGGDGDSSTGYYGGGGAAGRVCLYYRENHFLGRYLGRGGDSSFEPGGPGTVFVENVPGMNATYGHDRIDEAAHAERVVLDEDVINGTKWTRNRTLYANALGRTPRTPGANLSSSYSDFSHGGSSRLWLTLDDKDLETNGTDVELDELQLYGGAQLAIINPASTKARISIVIGQMEGDRTGGIHLGFNQTFLSLQSYLPMDMIIYQGSVTTMQGELLVAGVTVEIDGVLRRCQNITVVDDGVIRMKEMYDTEGKPTKVRGICS
;
A
#
# COMPACT_ATOMS: atom_id res chain seq x y z
N MET A 1 63.53 -3.46 2.69
CA MET A 1 63.83 -4.69 1.92
C MET A 1 62.67 -4.96 1.00
N GLU A 2 62.94 -5.31 -0.25
CA GLU A 2 61.90 -5.59 -1.25
C GLU A 2 62.19 -6.92 -1.94
N ILE A 3 61.23 -7.83 -1.91
CA ILE A 3 61.38 -9.22 -2.32
C ILE A 3 60.40 -9.52 -3.45
N ASN A 4 60.96 -9.61 -4.66
CA ASN A 4 60.29 -10.12 -5.86
C ASN A 4 61.05 -11.32 -6.46
N GLY A 5 61.93 -11.95 -5.65
CA GLY A 5 62.76 -13.09 -6.02
C GLY A 5 62.58 -14.26 -5.05
N THR A 6 63.48 -15.25 -5.10
CA THR A 6 63.45 -16.38 -4.16
C THR A 6 64.22 -16.05 -2.88
N LEU A 7 63.59 -16.26 -1.74
CA LEU A 7 64.16 -16.11 -0.40
C LEU A 7 64.52 -17.49 0.16
N ALA A 8 65.73 -17.68 0.67
CA ALA A 8 66.18 -18.94 1.26
C ALA A 8 66.67 -18.73 2.69
N ASP A 9 66.57 -19.78 3.53
CA ASP A 9 67.12 -19.87 4.89
C ASP A 9 66.72 -18.70 5.82
N SER A 10 65.41 -18.42 5.89
CA SER A 10 64.90 -17.26 6.61
C SER A 10 63.77 -17.61 7.58
N ASP A 11 64.12 -17.80 8.85
CA ASP A 11 63.20 -18.35 9.85
C ASP A 11 62.50 -17.26 10.70
N GLU A 12 63.21 -16.23 11.16
CA GLU A 12 62.64 -15.19 12.04
C GLU A 12 62.76 -13.79 11.44
N TYR A 13 61.63 -13.07 11.38
CA TYR A 13 61.58 -11.69 10.91
C TYR A 13 61.01 -10.75 11.96
N THR A 14 61.76 -9.71 12.28
CA THR A 14 61.26 -8.57 13.06
C THR A 14 61.40 -7.29 12.24
N ILE A 15 60.27 -6.64 11.96
CA ILE A 15 60.19 -5.34 11.30
C ILE A 15 59.94 -4.29 12.40
N ASP A 16 60.95 -3.47 12.67
CA ASP A 16 60.97 -2.53 13.80
C ASP A 16 61.60 -1.19 13.38
N ARG A 17 61.34 -0.13 14.12
CA ARG A 17 61.93 1.23 13.99
C ARG A 17 61.91 1.75 12.55
N ASP A 18 60.70 1.95 12.01
CA ASP A 18 60.47 2.40 10.62
C ASP A 18 60.99 1.46 9.52
N GLY A 19 61.37 0.22 9.88
CA GLY A 19 61.74 -0.82 8.93
C GLY A 19 60.59 -1.13 7.95
N LYS A 20 60.91 -1.37 6.68
CA LYS A 20 59.92 -1.68 5.64
C LYS A 20 60.28 -2.96 4.90
N LEU A 21 59.38 -3.93 4.89
CA LEU A 21 59.49 -5.16 4.11
C LEU A 21 58.40 -5.17 3.03
N PHE A 22 58.79 -5.30 1.77
CA PHE A 22 57.88 -5.41 0.64
C PHE A 22 57.95 -6.85 0.09
N LEU A 23 56.81 -7.54 0.06
CA LEU A 23 56.65 -8.87 -0.51
C LEU A 23 55.76 -8.79 -1.75
N TRP A 24 56.28 -9.22 -2.88
CA TRP A 24 55.53 -9.26 -4.13
C TRP A 24 55.09 -10.68 -4.44
N SER A 25 53.92 -10.87 -5.04
CA SER A 25 53.45 -12.22 -5.44
C SER A 25 54.30 -12.87 -6.55
N GLY A 26 55.27 -12.15 -7.13
CA GLY A 26 56.30 -12.69 -8.01
C GLY A 26 57.52 -13.26 -7.27
N GLY A 27 57.68 -12.94 -5.98
CA GLY A 27 58.66 -13.57 -5.10
C GLY A 27 58.13 -14.86 -4.46
N LYS A 28 59.02 -15.60 -3.79
CA LYS A 28 58.68 -16.83 -3.07
C LYS A 28 59.74 -17.23 -2.05
N SER A 29 59.42 -18.10 -1.12
CA SER A 29 60.43 -18.84 -0.37
C SER A 29 60.98 -20.03 -1.18
N LEU A 30 62.20 -20.46 -0.88
CA LEU A 30 62.84 -21.60 -1.53
C LEU A 30 62.00 -22.86 -1.32
N GLY A 31 61.64 -23.53 -2.41
CA GLY A 31 60.81 -24.75 -2.38
C GLY A 31 59.30 -24.49 -2.40
N GLU A 32 58.85 -23.24 -2.30
CA GLU A 32 57.43 -22.86 -2.34
C GLU A 32 57.00 -22.43 -3.76
N GLU A 33 55.69 -22.27 -3.96
CA GLU A 33 55.11 -21.70 -5.18
C GLU A 33 55.27 -20.18 -5.24
N LEU A 34 55.06 -19.58 -6.41
CA LEU A 34 55.13 -18.12 -6.56
C LEU A 34 54.06 -17.44 -5.68
N GLY A 35 54.47 -16.44 -4.92
CA GLY A 35 53.64 -15.72 -3.97
C GLY A 35 53.55 -16.35 -2.58
N HIS A 36 54.13 -17.54 -2.39
CA HIS A 36 54.15 -18.23 -1.10
C HIS A 36 55.47 -17.95 -0.37
N PHE A 37 55.35 -17.41 0.83
CA PHE A 37 56.46 -17.11 1.73
C PHE A 37 56.29 -17.88 3.02
N ARG A 38 57.34 -18.58 3.42
CA ARG A 38 57.38 -19.38 4.64
C ARG A 38 58.34 -18.76 5.64
N PHE A 39 57.87 -18.59 6.87
CA PHE A 39 58.62 -18.08 8.02
C PHE A 39 58.31 -18.93 9.25
N ILE A 40 59.15 -18.95 10.27
CA ILE A 40 58.79 -19.50 11.58
C ILE A 40 58.01 -18.44 12.37
N ASN A 41 58.62 -17.27 12.56
CA ASN A 41 58.04 -16.17 13.34
C ASN A 41 58.16 -14.84 12.60
N MET A 42 57.08 -14.06 12.58
CA MET A 42 57.10 -12.67 12.10
C MET A 42 56.53 -11.72 13.15
N SER A 43 57.26 -10.65 13.45
CA SER A 43 56.84 -9.58 14.35
C SER A 43 56.97 -8.20 13.69
N ILE A 44 55.91 -7.41 13.70
CA ILE A 44 55.87 -6.03 13.21
C ILE A 44 55.62 -5.10 14.40
N LYS A 45 56.47 -4.09 14.63
CA LYS A 45 56.35 -3.18 15.79
C LYS A 45 57.00 -1.82 15.54
N SER A 46 56.73 -0.84 16.40
CA SER A 46 57.37 0.49 16.42
C SER A 46 57.50 1.14 15.03
N LEU A 47 56.38 1.37 14.34
CA LEU A 47 56.30 1.96 12.99
C LEU A 47 56.85 1.06 11.87
N GLY A 48 57.15 -0.21 12.16
CA GLY A 48 57.48 -1.21 11.15
C GLY A 48 56.33 -1.43 10.17
N LEU A 49 56.67 -1.57 8.88
CA LEU A 49 55.73 -1.77 7.78
C LEU A 49 56.01 -3.09 7.06
N LEU A 50 55.04 -4.00 7.05
CA LEU A 50 54.94 -5.06 6.05
C LEU A 50 54.05 -4.55 4.91
N HIS A 51 54.55 -4.63 3.68
CA HIS A 51 53.79 -4.32 2.49
C HIS A 51 53.69 -5.55 1.59
N THR A 52 52.48 -5.97 1.24
CA THR A 52 52.28 -7.01 0.23
C THR A 52 51.66 -6.44 -1.03
N THR A 53 52.11 -6.90 -2.19
CA THR A 53 51.56 -6.51 -3.48
C THR A 53 51.37 -7.72 -4.39
N LYS A 54 50.15 -7.91 -4.86
CA LYS A 54 49.77 -8.86 -5.90
C LYS A 54 50.04 -8.29 -7.28
N LEU A 55 50.79 -9.05 -8.07
CA LEU A 55 51.03 -8.79 -9.49
C LEU A 55 49.86 -9.31 -10.35
N PRO A 56 49.57 -8.64 -11.48
CA PRO A 56 48.56 -9.12 -12.43
C PRO A 56 48.85 -10.56 -12.89
N GLY A 57 47.85 -11.44 -12.82
CA GLY A 57 47.97 -12.84 -13.22
C GLY A 57 48.58 -13.79 -12.18
N HIS A 58 49.00 -13.30 -11.01
CA HIS A 58 49.48 -14.11 -9.90
C HIS A 58 48.37 -14.39 -8.87
N GLY A 59 48.59 -15.40 -8.01
CA GLY A 59 47.78 -15.68 -6.82
C GLY A 59 47.96 -14.62 -5.72
N PRO A 60 47.30 -14.80 -4.55
CA PRO A 60 47.53 -13.95 -3.38
C PRO A 60 48.98 -14.04 -2.88
N VAL A 61 49.38 -13.08 -2.03
CA VAL A 61 50.59 -13.25 -1.23
C VAL A 61 50.21 -14.13 -0.03
N SER A 62 50.75 -15.35 -0.01
CA SER A 62 50.49 -16.36 1.00
C SER A 62 51.63 -16.39 2.01
N LEU A 63 51.33 -16.18 3.28
CA LEU A 63 52.30 -16.24 4.38
C LEU A 63 52.02 -17.46 5.23
N HIS A 64 52.98 -18.40 5.29
CA HIS A 64 52.89 -19.60 6.12
C HIS A 64 53.85 -19.47 7.30
N MET A 65 53.33 -19.48 8.54
CA MET A 65 54.19 -19.32 9.72
C MET A 65 53.65 -19.88 11.04
N THR A 66 54.53 -20.21 11.98
CA THR A 66 54.08 -20.62 13.32
C THR A 66 53.49 -19.45 14.11
N ARG A 67 54.09 -18.26 14.05
CA ARG A 67 53.62 -17.09 14.80
C ARG A 67 53.64 -15.79 13.99
N PHE A 68 52.47 -15.15 13.85
CA PHE A 68 52.32 -13.81 13.28
C PHE A 68 51.96 -12.80 14.37
N VAL A 69 52.76 -11.75 14.55
CA VAL A 69 52.49 -10.71 15.57
C VAL A 69 52.58 -9.32 14.97
N VAL A 70 51.54 -8.52 15.16
CA VAL A 70 51.56 -7.07 14.91
C VAL A 70 51.37 -6.37 16.25
N ASN A 71 52.45 -5.85 16.81
CA ASN A 71 52.43 -5.12 18.08
C ASN A 71 52.05 -3.65 17.86
N ALA A 72 51.90 -2.91 18.96
CA ALA A 72 51.66 -1.47 18.93
C ALA A 72 52.55 -0.71 17.93
N GLY A 73 51.89 0.05 17.05
CA GLY A 73 52.54 0.85 16.01
C GLY A 73 53.06 0.07 14.80
N GLY A 74 52.92 -1.26 14.76
CA GLY A 74 53.19 -2.05 13.56
C GLY A 74 52.04 -1.99 12.55
N LEU A 75 52.36 -1.93 11.26
CA LEU A 75 51.39 -1.90 10.16
C LEU A 75 51.68 -3.01 9.13
N ALA A 76 50.69 -3.84 8.86
CA ALA A 76 50.67 -4.72 7.69
C ALA A 76 49.72 -4.13 6.63
N SER A 77 50.26 -3.44 5.62
CA SER A 77 49.49 -2.91 4.50
C SER A 77 49.48 -3.92 3.35
N VAL A 78 48.32 -4.48 3.07
CA VAL A 78 48.15 -5.59 2.12
C VAL A 78 47.11 -5.28 1.07
N ASP A 79 47.07 -6.05 -0.01
CA ASP A 79 46.05 -5.98 -1.05
C ASP A 79 45.26 -7.28 -1.17
N ASP A 80 45.96 -8.41 -1.24
CA ASP A 80 45.42 -9.76 -1.23
C ASP A 80 46.30 -10.68 -0.37
N LEU A 81 45.99 -10.73 0.93
CA LEU A 81 46.73 -11.51 1.91
C LEU A 81 46.02 -12.83 2.21
N PHE A 82 46.76 -13.93 2.09
CA PHE A 82 46.41 -15.21 2.69
C PHE A 82 47.42 -15.52 3.81
N LEU A 83 46.98 -15.53 5.06
CA LEU A 83 47.81 -15.83 6.23
C LEU A 83 47.43 -17.20 6.76
N ASP A 84 48.34 -18.15 6.69
CA ASP A 84 48.24 -19.46 7.33
C ASP A 84 49.20 -19.50 8.52
N SER A 85 48.65 -19.58 9.73
CA SER A 85 49.47 -19.56 10.94
C SER A 85 48.95 -20.41 12.09
N GLU A 86 49.83 -20.88 12.98
CA GLU A 86 49.37 -21.50 14.24
C GLU A 86 48.79 -20.45 15.18
N ASN A 87 49.51 -19.34 15.41
CA ASN A 87 49.09 -18.27 16.30
C ASN A 87 49.24 -16.89 15.65
N ALA A 88 48.16 -16.11 15.65
CA ALA A 88 48.18 -14.72 15.23
C ALA A 88 47.79 -13.79 16.39
N THR A 89 48.56 -12.72 16.60
CA THR A 89 48.27 -11.69 17.60
C THR A 89 48.37 -10.31 16.98
N ILE A 90 47.26 -9.58 16.96
CA ILE A 90 47.23 -8.16 16.61
C ILE A 90 46.97 -7.40 17.90
N ASP A 91 48.02 -6.83 18.47
CA ASP A 91 47.99 -6.14 19.76
C ASP A 91 47.24 -4.79 19.66
N VAL A 92 47.00 -4.17 20.81
CA VAL A 92 46.46 -2.81 20.90
C VAL A 92 47.31 -1.87 20.06
N ALA A 93 46.67 -1.12 19.17
CA ALA A 93 47.32 -0.25 18.19
C ALA A 93 48.22 -0.96 17.15
N GLY A 94 48.13 -2.28 17.02
CA GLY A 94 48.57 -3.02 15.83
C GLY A 94 47.52 -2.92 14.72
N ASP A 95 47.98 -2.85 13.46
CA ASP A 95 47.09 -2.58 12.33
C ASP A 95 47.38 -3.49 11.13
N VAL A 96 46.33 -4.11 10.58
CA VAL A 96 46.36 -4.87 9.33
C VAL A 96 45.34 -4.25 8.37
N SER A 97 45.82 -3.61 7.32
CA SER A 97 45.01 -2.76 6.45
C SER A 97 45.11 -3.19 5.00
N ALA A 98 43.96 -3.46 4.40
CA ALA A 98 43.74 -3.61 2.97
C ALA A 98 42.85 -2.48 2.41
N ASP A 99 42.84 -1.31 3.06
CA ASP A 99 42.03 -0.17 2.66
C ASP A 99 42.41 0.32 1.26
N PHE A 100 41.41 0.47 0.39
CA PHE A 100 41.53 1.12 -0.93
C PHE A 100 42.47 0.36 -1.90
N ARG A 101 42.76 -0.91 -1.59
CA ARG A 101 43.69 -1.81 -2.31
C ARG A 101 42.99 -2.85 -3.19
N GLY A 102 41.68 -2.71 -3.37
CA GLY A 102 40.87 -3.51 -4.29
C GLY A 102 40.86 -2.94 -5.71
N HIS A 103 39.70 -2.97 -6.36
CA HIS A 103 39.58 -2.43 -7.71
C HIS A 103 39.74 -0.91 -7.74
N GLY A 104 40.36 -0.41 -8.82
CA GLY A 104 40.46 1.02 -9.08
C GLY A 104 39.11 1.69 -9.35
N ALA A 105 39.10 3.01 -9.43
CA ALA A 105 37.90 3.77 -9.79
C ALA A 105 37.32 3.32 -11.14
N GLU A 106 35.99 3.23 -11.22
CA GLU A 106 35.26 2.66 -12.37
C GLU A 106 35.65 1.23 -12.75
N GLN A 107 36.31 0.48 -11.87
CA GLN A 107 36.69 -0.91 -12.09
C GLN A 107 36.03 -1.85 -11.09
N GLY A 108 35.91 -3.13 -11.47
CA GLY A 108 35.27 -4.18 -10.69
C GLY A 108 33.87 -4.51 -11.19
N GLN A 109 33.33 -5.62 -10.68
CA GLN A 109 32.06 -6.20 -11.12
C GLN A 109 30.85 -5.30 -10.79
N GLY A 110 30.99 -4.49 -9.74
CA GLY A 110 30.00 -3.55 -9.24
C GLY A 110 30.52 -2.11 -9.26
N ALA A 111 31.34 -1.76 -10.26
CA ALA A 111 31.92 -0.42 -10.41
C ALA A 111 30.84 0.67 -10.41
N GLY A 112 31.05 1.76 -9.68
CA GLY A 112 30.11 2.87 -9.61
C GLY A 112 29.91 3.53 -10.98
N ILE A 113 28.70 4.02 -11.24
CA ILE A 113 28.35 4.66 -12.51
C ILE A 113 28.93 6.05 -12.58
N ARG A 114 29.58 6.36 -13.70
CA ARG A 114 30.16 7.68 -13.97
C ARG A 114 29.13 8.80 -13.93
N ARG A 115 29.54 9.97 -13.44
CA ARG A 115 28.78 11.22 -13.59
C ARG A 115 28.55 11.57 -15.07
N THR A 116 27.32 11.92 -15.42
CA THR A 116 26.95 12.44 -16.76
C THR A 116 27.16 13.96 -16.83
N SER A 117 27.26 14.51 -18.03
CA SER A 117 27.40 15.97 -18.27
C SER A 117 26.18 16.81 -17.85
N TYR A 118 25.09 16.17 -17.42
CA TYR A 118 23.80 16.78 -17.12
C TYR A 118 23.55 16.96 -15.62
N ASN A 119 24.62 17.30 -14.89
CA ASN A 119 24.57 17.61 -13.46
C ASN A 119 24.11 16.46 -12.54
N THR A 120 24.35 15.20 -12.91
CA THR A 120 24.19 14.05 -12.00
C THR A 120 25.36 13.97 -11.02
N GLY A 121 25.22 13.21 -9.94
CA GLY A 121 26.36 12.70 -9.17
C GLY A 121 26.80 11.34 -9.70
N ALA A 122 28.07 10.97 -9.49
CA ALA A 122 28.54 9.61 -9.75
C ALA A 122 28.00 8.63 -8.68
N GLY A 123 27.79 7.37 -9.05
CA GLY A 123 27.37 6.30 -8.13
C GLY A 123 28.54 5.71 -7.34
N GLY A 124 28.25 5.19 -6.15
CA GLY A 124 29.21 4.44 -5.34
C GLY A 124 29.49 3.04 -5.88
N GLY A 125 30.64 2.48 -5.53
CA GLY A 125 30.99 1.08 -5.82
C GLY A 125 30.11 0.12 -5.01
N SER A 126 29.88 -1.08 -5.55
CA SER A 126 29.10 -2.15 -4.90
C SER A 126 29.98 -3.36 -4.58
N HIS A 127 29.70 -4.04 -3.47
CA HIS A 127 30.22 -5.35 -3.05
C HIS A 127 29.48 -5.73 -1.77
N GLY A 128 28.83 -6.88 -1.66
CA GLY A 128 27.97 -7.18 -0.49
C GLY A 128 26.66 -6.39 -0.46
N GLY A 129 26.78 -5.09 -0.22
CA GLY A 129 25.74 -4.09 -0.45
C GLY A 129 25.77 -3.52 -1.87
N ARG A 130 24.71 -2.78 -2.21
CA ARG A 130 24.70 -1.89 -3.38
C ARG A 130 25.31 -0.53 -3.04
N GLY A 131 25.97 0.07 -4.02
CA GLY A 131 26.45 1.44 -3.91
C GLY A 131 25.28 2.42 -3.91
N GLY A 132 25.39 3.50 -3.14
CA GLY A 132 24.43 4.59 -3.19
C GLY A 132 24.49 5.29 -4.55
N ARG A 133 23.36 5.84 -5.01
CA ARG A 133 23.33 6.64 -6.23
C ARG A 133 23.85 8.05 -5.96
N GLY A 134 24.43 8.65 -6.99
CA GLY A 134 24.65 10.09 -7.01
C GLY A 134 23.34 10.85 -7.24
N SER A 135 23.36 12.16 -7.02
CA SER A 135 22.20 13.04 -7.24
C SER A 135 21.59 12.81 -8.63
N ALA A 136 20.28 12.61 -8.67
CA ALA A 136 19.50 12.34 -9.89
C ALA A 136 19.94 11.11 -10.72
N GLY A 137 20.70 10.17 -10.14
CA GLY A 137 21.04 8.90 -10.78
C GLY A 137 19.82 7.96 -10.91
N LEU A 138 19.67 7.32 -12.09
CA LEU A 138 18.62 6.30 -12.31
C LEU A 138 18.97 4.92 -11.77
N GLN A 139 20.25 4.59 -11.80
CA GLN A 139 20.72 3.24 -11.58
C GLN A 139 21.88 3.17 -10.58
N THR A 140 22.00 2.02 -9.94
CA THR A 140 23.16 1.59 -9.16
C THR A 140 23.68 0.26 -9.69
N SER A 141 24.92 -0.06 -9.35
CA SER A 141 25.58 -1.28 -9.77
C SER A 141 25.14 -2.48 -8.93
N TYR A 142 25.32 -3.68 -9.47
CA TYR A 142 24.92 -4.90 -8.78
C TYR A 142 25.87 -5.23 -7.64
N SER A 143 25.30 -5.81 -6.58
CA SER A 143 26.08 -6.46 -5.54
C SER A 143 26.58 -7.84 -6.03
N TYR A 144 27.67 -8.31 -5.45
CA TYR A 144 28.33 -9.58 -5.75
C TYR A 144 29.04 -10.15 -4.51
N GLY A 145 29.47 -11.40 -4.60
CA GLY A 145 30.29 -12.10 -3.60
C GLY A 145 29.47 -13.02 -2.71
N SER A 146 30.11 -14.07 -2.19
CA SER A 146 29.49 -15.02 -1.26
C SER A 146 29.47 -14.48 0.17
N ILE A 147 28.38 -14.75 0.91
CA ILE A 147 28.32 -14.49 2.36
C ILE A 147 29.17 -15.46 3.18
N TYR A 148 29.35 -16.69 2.69
CA TYR A 148 30.11 -17.74 3.38
C TYR A 148 31.59 -17.62 3.04
N GLU A 149 31.92 -17.46 1.76
CA GLU A 149 33.31 -17.43 1.27
C GLU A 149 33.63 -16.12 0.55
N PRO A 150 33.67 -14.97 1.26
CA PRO A 150 33.97 -13.69 0.65
C PRO A 150 35.43 -13.63 0.21
N THR A 151 35.67 -13.83 -1.08
CA THR A 151 37.02 -13.92 -1.67
C THR A 151 37.29 -12.86 -2.74
N GLN A 152 36.40 -11.87 -2.87
CA GLN A 152 36.40 -10.91 -3.96
C GLN A 152 36.74 -9.50 -3.44
N TYR A 153 37.41 -8.68 -4.26
CA TYR A 153 37.72 -7.30 -3.88
C TYR A 153 36.49 -6.40 -3.94
N GLY A 154 36.53 -5.28 -3.21
CA GLY A 154 35.58 -4.20 -3.38
C GLY A 154 35.75 -3.51 -4.73
N SER A 155 34.64 -3.06 -5.34
CA SER A 155 34.63 -2.28 -6.58
C SER A 155 34.92 -0.80 -6.32
N GLY A 156 35.49 -0.11 -7.31
CA GLY A 156 35.68 1.34 -7.24
C GLY A 156 34.40 2.13 -7.52
N GLY A 157 34.33 3.35 -6.97
CA GLY A 157 33.27 4.31 -7.25
C GLY A 157 33.36 4.94 -8.64
N GLY A 158 32.28 5.58 -9.07
CA GLY A 158 32.21 6.24 -10.37
C GLY A 158 33.01 7.55 -10.41
N ASN A 159 33.60 7.87 -11.57
CA ASN A 159 34.35 9.10 -11.73
C ASN A 159 33.42 10.31 -11.84
N GLY A 160 33.90 11.44 -11.34
CA GLY A 160 33.30 12.75 -11.56
C GLY A 160 33.63 13.31 -12.95
N LEU A 161 33.39 14.61 -13.13
CA LEU A 161 33.85 15.35 -14.30
C LEU A 161 35.28 15.87 -14.10
N HIS A 162 35.87 16.41 -15.18
CA HIS A 162 37.18 17.10 -15.17
C HIS A 162 38.35 16.31 -14.56
N GLY A 163 38.37 14.99 -14.73
CA GLY A 163 39.45 14.13 -14.22
C GLY A 163 39.35 13.76 -12.74
N SER A 164 38.22 14.07 -12.11
CA SER A 164 37.93 13.67 -10.72
C SER A 164 37.69 12.17 -10.63
N VAL A 165 38.55 11.48 -9.90
CA VAL A 165 38.57 10.01 -9.80
C VAL A 165 37.67 9.55 -8.64
N GLY A 166 36.90 8.49 -8.85
CA GLY A 166 36.13 7.81 -7.81
C GLY A 166 37.02 7.12 -6.78
N GLY A 167 36.47 6.80 -5.61
CA GLY A 167 37.20 6.06 -4.59
C GLY A 167 37.50 4.62 -5.00
N ARG A 168 38.69 4.10 -4.69
CA ARG A 168 39.05 2.69 -4.90
C ARG A 168 38.36 1.76 -3.92
N GLY A 169 38.11 0.51 -4.32
CA GLY A 169 37.52 -0.49 -3.43
C GLY A 169 38.52 -1.06 -2.41
N GLY A 170 38.03 -1.73 -1.37
CA GLY A 170 38.86 -2.44 -0.38
C GLY A 170 39.45 -3.76 -0.91
N GLY A 171 40.59 -4.17 -0.37
CA GLY A 171 41.29 -5.41 -0.72
C GLY A 171 40.71 -6.67 -0.06
N ARG A 172 41.51 -7.74 0.00
CA ARG A 172 41.13 -9.04 0.57
C ARG A 172 42.11 -9.49 1.65
N ILE A 173 41.56 -9.97 2.76
CA ILE A 173 42.33 -10.56 3.87
C ILE A 173 41.71 -11.91 4.21
N VAL A 174 42.52 -12.97 4.21
CA VAL A 174 42.12 -14.31 4.64
C VAL A 174 43.08 -14.77 5.74
N PHE A 175 42.54 -15.04 6.92
CA PHE A 175 43.28 -15.61 8.05
C PHE A 175 42.84 -17.07 8.24
N GLU A 176 43.80 -17.99 8.16
CA GLU A 176 43.66 -19.39 8.57
C GLU A 176 44.57 -19.66 9.76
N ILE A 177 43.98 -19.66 10.95
CA ILE A 177 44.68 -19.74 12.23
C ILE A 177 44.37 -21.07 12.91
N SER A 178 45.34 -21.98 12.94
CA SER A 178 45.08 -23.35 13.41
C SER A 178 44.93 -23.48 14.93
N ALA A 179 45.43 -22.52 15.73
CA ALA A 179 45.32 -22.55 17.21
C ALA A 179 44.66 -21.31 17.83
N MET A 180 45.28 -20.12 17.80
CA MET A 180 44.78 -18.94 18.51
C MET A 180 44.90 -17.66 17.69
N LEU A 181 43.77 -16.98 17.48
CA LEU A 181 43.72 -15.59 17.02
C LEU A 181 43.36 -14.69 18.20
N ARG A 182 44.29 -13.80 18.59
CA ARG A 182 44.05 -12.71 19.54
C ARG A 182 44.02 -11.37 18.80
N LEU A 183 42.86 -10.73 18.75
CA LEU A 183 42.62 -9.50 18.02
C LEU A 183 42.22 -8.36 18.97
N GLU A 184 43.18 -7.53 19.37
CA GLU A 184 42.96 -6.30 20.16
C GLU A 184 43.07 -5.03 19.31
N GLY A 185 43.83 -5.10 18.22
CA GLY A 185 44.02 -4.01 17.26
C GLY A 185 42.95 -3.94 16.18
N ARG A 186 43.37 -3.58 14.96
CA ARG A 186 42.46 -3.38 13.82
C ARG A 186 42.84 -4.28 12.64
N VAL A 187 41.83 -4.88 12.02
CA VAL A 187 41.94 -5.57 10.72
C VAL A 187 40.88 -5.00 9.81
N HIS A 188 41.26 -4.40 8.69
CA HIS A 188 40.29 -3.66 7.89
C HIS A 188 40.56 -3.64 6.39
N ALA A 189 39.49 -3.62 5.60
CA ALA A 189 39.51 -3.56 4.14
C ALA A 189 38.40 -2.60 3.63
N ASN A 190 38.42 -1.36 4.09
CA ASN A 190 37.45 -0.31 3.76
C ASN A 190 37.66 0.24 2.33
N GLY A 191 36.59 0.81 1.77
CA GLY A 191 36.59 1.50 0.47
C GLY A 191 36.87 3.00 0.58
N GLU A 192 37.51 3.56 -0.45
CA GLU A 192 38.06 4.92 -0.42
C GLU A 192 36.93 5.94 -0.53
N PRO A 193 36.96 7.03 0.25
CA PRO A 193 36.08 8.17 0.00
C PRO A 193 36.22 8.66 -1.45
N GLY A 194 35.11 9.13 -2.04
CA GLY A 194 35.19 9.84 -3.32
C GLY A 194 35.96 11.15 -3.17
N SER A 195 36.66 11.60 -4.22
CA SER A 195 37.44 12.83 -4.20
C SER A 195 36.68 14.04 -3.65
N ASP A 196 37.36 14.84 -2.82
CA ASP A 196 36.77 16.00 -2.13
C ASP A 196 36.43 17.18 -3.04
N ASN A 197 36.87 17.16 -4.29
CA ASN A 197 36.58 18.20 -5.27
C ASN A 197 35.06 18.29 -5.61
N SER A 198 34.67 19.43 -6.18
CA SER A 198 33.26 19.81 -6.45
C SER A 198 32.57 18.96 -7.54
N ASP A 199 33.20 17.87 -8.00
CA ASP A 199 32.80 17.14 -9.18
C ASP A 199 32.04 15.83 -8.92
N ALA A 200 31.61 15.61 -7.68
CA ALA A 200 30.63 14.60 -7.28
C ALA A 200 31.01 13.15 -7.63
N SER A 201 32.25 12.75 -7.35
CA SER A 201 32.72 11.37 -7.50
C SER A 201 32.12 10.43 -6.43
N GLY A 202 31.98 9.14 -6.76
CA GLY A 202 31.40 8.13 -5.87
C GLY A 202 32.45 7.48 -4.96
N GLY A 203 32.02 7.02 -3.77
CA GLY A 203 32.88 6.26 -2.86
C GLY A 203 33.13 4.82 -3.33
N GLY A 204 34.29 4.26 -3.01
CA GLY A 204 34.61 2.84 -3.27
C GLY A 204 33.93 1.89 -2.29
N ALA A 205 33.68 0.65 -2.70
CA ALA A 205 33.08 -0.37 -1.84
C ALA A 205 34.09 -0.98 -0.86
N GLY A 206 33.62 -1.47 0.28
CA GLY A 206 34.42 -2.32 1.17
C GLY A 206 34.84 -3.64 0.51
N GLY A 207 35.94 -4.21 0.99
CA GLY A 207 36.55 -5.44 0.51
C GLY A 207 35.99 -6.71 1.17
N SER A 208 36.82 -7.74 1.26
CA SER A 208 36.48 -9.03 1.88
C SER A 208 37.44 -9.38 3.01
N ILE A 209 36.89 -9.85 4.14
CA ILE A 209 37.69 -10.43 5.24
C ILE A 209 37.14 -11.80 5.59
N VAL A 210 38.00 -12.81 5.58
CA VAL A 210 37.69 -14.17 6.04
C VAL A 210 38.60 -14.50 7.23
N ILE A 211 38.01 -14.98 8.31
CA ILE A 211 38.75 -15.43 9.50
C ILE A 211 38.33 -16.88 9.76
N ARG A 212 39.29 -17.79 9.81
CA ARG A 212 39.14 -19.16 10.32
C ARG A 212 40.09 -19.32 11.48
N ALA A 213 39.58 -19.58 12.67
CA ALA A 213 40.42 -19.75 13.86
C ALA A 213 39.92 -20.90 14.71
N LEU A 214 40.80 -21.69 15.33
CA LEU A 214 40.35 -22.61 16.37
C LEU A 214 39.81 -21.82 17.57
N ASN A 215 40.62 -20.96 18.19
CA ASN A 215 40.19 -20.08 19.27
C ASN A 215 40.27 -18.60 18.84
N PHE A 216 39.29 -17.80 19.23
CA PHE A 216 39.20 -16.38 18.86
C PHE A 216 38.86 -15.51 20.08
N ASP A 217 39.78 -14.60 20.42
CA ASP A 217 39.70 -13.70 21.58
C ASP A 217 40.10 -12.26 21.24
N GLY A 218 39.69 -11.33 22.10
CA GLY A 218 40.10 -9.92 22.07
C GLY A 218 38.94 -8.92 21.93
N GLU A 219 39.29 -7.64 21.92
CA GLU A 219 38.34 -6.51 21.94
C GLU A 219 38.49 -5.60 20.70
N GLY A 220 39.26 -6.04 19.70
CA GLY A 220 39.61 -5.27 18.51
C GLY A 220 38.47 -5.05 17.52
N THR A 221 38.81 -4.51 16.34
CA THR A 221 37.82 -4.19 15.29
C THR A 221 38.16 -4.84 13.96
N VAL A 222 37.16 -5.46 13.35
CA VAL A 222 37.21 -5.97 11.97
C VAL A 222 36.24 -5.15 11.11
N SER A 223 36.74 -4.45 10.07
CA SER A 223 35.89 -3.55 9.27
C SER A 223 36.06 -3.65 7.75
N VAL A 224 34.94 -3.63 7.03
CA VAL A 224 34.87 -3.56 5.56
C VAL A 224 33.90 -2.45 5.11
N ASN A 225 34.05 -1.26 5.68
CA ASN A 225 33.12 -0.16 5.45
C ASN A 225 33.28 0.46 4.05
N GLY A 226 32.18 0.96 3.49
CA GLY A 226 32.19 1.70 2.23
C GLY A 226 32.72 3.13 2.37
N GLY A 227 33.27 3.66 1.27
CA GLY A 227 33.79 5.02 1.20
C GLY A 227 32.68 6.07 1.27
N SER A 228 32.82 7.05 2.16
CA SER A 228 31.84 8.14 2.34
C SER A 228 32.09 9.32 1.40
N ARG A 229 31.08 10.18 1.23
CA ARG A 229 31.20 11.48 0.56
C ARG A 229 30.48 12.56 1.38
N SER A 230 31.19 13.65 1.69
CA SER A 230 30.62 14.87 2.25
C SER A 230 31.07 16.05 1.39
N SER A 231 30.18 16.59 0.53
CA SER A 231 30.49 17.75 -0.30
C SER A 231 29.63 18.94 0.08
N SER A 232 30.22 20.13 0.21
CA SER A 232 29.46 21.34 0.55
C SER A 232 28.59 21.87 -0.59
N SER A 233 28.80 21.39 -1.82
CA SER A 233 28.07 21.81 -3.02
C SER A 233 27.52 20.61 -3.79
N ALA A 234 26.27 20.73 -4.24
CA ALA A 234 25.62 19.80 -5.15
C ALA A 234 26.22 19.93 -6.58
N PRO A 235 26.17 18.87 -7.41
CA PRO A 235 25.59 17.55 -7.14
C PRO A 235 26.45 16.72 -6.18
N HIS A 236 25.85 15.73 -5.52
CA HIS A 236 26.53 14.85 -4.55
C HIS A 236 26.74 13.45 -5.16
N GLY A 237 27.92 12.88 -4.95
CA GLY A 237 28.21 11.49 -5.32
C GLY A 237 27.61 10.50 -4.33
N GLY A 238 27.31 9.28 -4.77
CA GLY A 238 26.78 8.21 -3.91
C GLY A 238 27.83 7.57 -3.00
N GLY A 239 27.41 7.10 -1.83
CA GLY A 239 28.28 6.38 -0.91
C GLY A 239 28.62 4.97 -1.40
N GLY A 240 29.83 4.48 -1.14
CA GLY A 240 30.22 3.10 -1.47
C GLY A 240 29.52 2.07 -0.58
N ALA A 241 29.27 0.86 -1.07
CA ALA A 241 28.70 -0.21 -0.27
C ALA A 241 29.67 -0.74 0.80
N GLY A 242 29.14 -1.27 1.91
CA GLY A 242 29.92 -2.08 2.85
C GLY A 242 30.21 -3.47 2.26
N GLY A 243 31.40 -4.02 2.50
CA GLY A 243 31.89 -5.30 1.97
C GLY A 243 31.41 -6.54 2.73
N ARG A 244 32.17 -7.63 2.71
CA ARG A 244 31.75 -8.90 3.34
C ARG A 244 32.76 -9.39 4.38
N ILE A 245 32.27 -9.84 5.53
CA ILE A 245 33.06 -10.49 6.58
C ILE A 245 32.49 -11.89 6.83
N ALA A 246 33.34 -12.90 6.86
CA ALA A 246 32.99 -14.24 7.32
C ALA A 246 33.98 -14.68 8.42
N ALA A 247 33.48 -15.14 9.56
CA ALA A 247 34.29 -15.63 10.67
C ALA A 247 33.85 -17.03 11.12
N TYR A 248 34.77 -17.97 11.08
CA TYR A 248 34.59 -19.38 11.43
C TYR A 248 35.43 -19.71 12.65
N TYR A 249 34.83 -20.30 13.67
CA TYR A 249 35.56 -20.73 14.85
C TYR A 249 35.05 -22.03 15.46
N ASN A 250 35.96 -22.86 15.98
CA ASN A 250 35.66 -24.23 16.41
C ASN A 250 35.87 -24.46 17.92
N GLY A 251 36.62 -23.59 18.59
CA GLY A 251 37.08 -23.72 19.97
C GLY A 251 36.47 -22.66 20.89
N ASN A 252 37.29 -22.07 21.76
CA ASN A 252 36.86 -20.99 22.65
C ASN A 252 36.69 -19.68 21.89
N TYR A 253 35.53 -19.04 22.08
CA TYR A 253 35.20 -17.74 21.51
C TYR A 253 34.89 -16.76 22.64
N THR A 254 35.80 -15.81 22.86
CA THR A 254 35.68 -14.74 23.86
C THR A 254 35.86 -13.36 23.23
N PHE A 255 35.86 -13.29 21.90
CA PHE A 255 35.93 -12.03 21.18
C PHE A 255 34.69 -11.17 21.46
N ILE A 256 34.90 -10.03 22.11
CA ILE A 256 33.87 -9.01 22.44
C ILE A 256 34.06 -7.73 21.63
N GLY A 257 34.98 -7.74 20.67
CA GLY A 257 35.22 -6.64 19.73
C GLY A 257 34.09 -6.42 18.73
N SER A 258 34.35 -5.58 17.72
CA SER A 258 33.32 -5.14 16.76
C SER A 258 33.57 -5.61 15.32
N PHE A 259 32.51 -6.13 14.68
CA PHE A 259 32.46 -6.35 13.23
C PHE A 259 31.67 -5.21 12.57
N GLN A 260 32.23 -4.62 11.51
CA GLN A 260 31.64 -3.48 10.83
C GLN A 260 31.60 -3.69 9.32
N SER A 261 30.43 -3.51 8.72
CA SER A 261 30.23 -3.59 7.27
C SER A 261 29.27 -2.49 6.81
N TYR A 262 29.48 -1.26 7.28
CA TYR A 262 28.60 -0.13 7.00
C TYR A 262 28.77 0.36 5.56
N GLY A 263 27.68 0.82 4.95
CA GLY A 263 27.75 1.63 3.74
C GLY A 263 28.32 3.02 4.01
N GLY A 264 28.90 3.61 2.98
CA GLY A 264 29.41 4.97 3.01
C GLY A 264 28.27 5.99 3.08
N SER A 265 28.45 7.02 3.89
CA SER A 265 27.48 8.12 4.02
C SER A 265 27.52 9.04 2.79
N SER A 266 26.38 9.61 2.42
CA SER A 266 26.26 10.63 1.37
C SER A 266 25.00 11.48 1.56
N GLN A 267 25.04 12.71 1.04
CA GLN A 267 23.86 13.59 0.95
C GLN A 267 22.93 13.24 -0.23
N ALA A 268 23.40 12.49 -1.22
CA ALA A 268 22.54 11.93 -2.27
C ALA A 268 21.86 10.66 -1.78
N GLU A 269 22.66 9.61 -1.56
CA GLU A 269 22.17 8.31 -1.10
C GLU A 269 23.32 7.51 -0.50
N TRP A 270 23.05 6.89 0.64
CA TRP A 270 24.02 6.07 1.37
C TRP A 270 24.25 4.75 0.63
N GLY A 271 25.46 4.22 0.75
CA GLY A 271 25.71 2.84 0.36
C GLY A 271 24.90 1.89 1.23
N GLY A 272 24.54 0.74 0.66
CA GLY A 272 23.98 -0.36 1.42
C GLY A 272 25.03 -0.99 2.31
N ALA A 273 24.57 -1.53 3.44
CA ALA A 273 25.42 -2.33 4.30
C ALA A 273 25.92 -3.57 3.56
N GLY A 274 27.07 -4.06 4.01
CA GLY A 274 27.59 -5.35 3.69
C GLY A 274 26.93 -6.49 4.46
N THR A 275 27.62 -7.62 4.53
CA THR A 275 27.18 -8.79 5.30
C THR A 275 28.26 -9.25 6.26
N ILE A 276 27.89 -9.55 7.50
CA ILE A 276 28.74 -10.19 8.49
C ILE A 276 28.16 -11.56 8.78
N TYR A 277 28.90 -12.62 8.44
CA TYR A 277 28.56 -14.00 8.73
C TYR A 277 29.50 -14.55 9.81
N THR A 278 28.94 -15.18 10.84
CA THR A 278 29.75 -15.88 11.86
C THR A 278 29.22 -17.28 12.09
N GLU A 279 30.12 -18.27 12.14
CA GLU A 279 29.79 -19.67 12.34
C GLU A 279 30.64 -20.28 13.45
N ASN A 280 29.95 -20.80 14.48
CA ASN A 280 30.54 -21.58 15.54
C ASN A 280 30.37 -23.07 15.25
N ASN A 281 31.48 -23.77 14.98
CA ASN A 281 31.53 -25.18 14.64
C ASN A 281 32.01 -26.08 15.79
N ARG A 282 31.94 -25.60 17.05
CA ARG A 282 32.31 -26.42 18.22
C ARG A 282 31.52 -27.73 18.31
N ASN A 283 30.26 -27.70 17.89
CA ASN A 283 29.47 -28.91 17.65
C ASN A 283 29.19 -29.04 16.15
N ALA A 284 30.03 -29.80 15.44
CA ALA A 284 29.93 -29.96 13.98
C ALA A 284 28.56 -30.49 13.51
N SER A 285 27.79 -31.14 14.39
CA SER A 285 26.43 -31.60 14.08
C SER A 285 25.35 -30.51 14.17
N GLN A 286 25.61 -29.42 14.90
CA GLN A 286 24.70 -28.29 15.11
C GLN A 286 25.52 -27.00 15.24
N PRO A 287 26.01 -26.46 14.10
CA PRO A 287 26.77 -25.22 14.12
C PRO A 287 25.87 -24.03 14.44
N TYR A 288 26.37 -23.05 15.21
CA TYR A 288 25.62 -21.81 15.49
C TYR A 288 25.97 -20.74 14.46
N ARG A 289 25.01 -20.38 13.61
CA ARG A 289 25.20 -19.48 12.46
C ARG A 289 24.47 -18.16 12.68
N THR A 290 25.18 -17.04 12.57
CA THR A 290 24.62 -15.69 12.67
C THR A 290 24.87 -14.92 11.38
N LEU A 291 23.84 -14.26 10.86
CA LEU A 291 23.95 -13.27 9.78
C LEU A 291 23.55 -11.90 10.32
N ARG A 292 24.44 -10.91 10.21
CA ARG A 292 24.21 -9.54 10.65
C ARG A 292 24.31 -8.55 9.49
N ILE A 293 23.31 -7.66 9.41
CA ILE A 293 23.23 -6.54 8.48
C ILE A 293 22.95 -5.27 9.27
N ASP A 294 23.89 -4.34 9.23
CA ASP A 294 23.86 -3.12 10.01
C ASP A 294 24.43 -1.99 9.16
N ASN A 295 23.65 -0.91 8.94
CA ASN A 295 24.10 0.27 8.19
C ASN A 295 24.35 1.49 9.10
N ARG A 296 24.29 1.33 10.43
CA ARG A 296 24.56 2.36 11.46
C ARG A 296 23.73 3.64 11.31
N VAL A 297 22.61 3.60 10.59
CA VAL A 297 21.71 4.74 10.49
C VAL A 297 20.76 4.72 11.67
N LEU A 298 20.76 5.79 12.47
CA LEU A 298 19.83 5.90 13.59
C LEU A 298 18.37 5.92 13.08
N PRO A 299 17.44 5.26 13.78
CA PRO A 299 16.02 5.33 13.43
C PRO A 299 15.51 6.75 13.67
N ASN A 300 15.06 7.42 12.60
CA ASN A 300 14.37 8.71 12.66
C ASN A 300 12.85 8.50 12.62
N GLY A 301 12.34 7.65 13.53
CA GLY A 301 10.94 7.25 13.58
C GLY A 301 10.68 5.86 12.99
N PRO A 302 9.41 5.45 12.87
CA PRO A 302 9.04 4.13 12.39
C PRO A 302 9.49 3.94 10.93
N SER A 303 10.04 2.76 10.63
CA SER A 303 10.36 2.43 9.24
C SER A 303 9.06 2.28 8.43
N ARG A 304 9.02 2.91 7.26
CA ARG A 304 7.90 2.84 6.31
C ARG A 304 8.40 2.34 4.97
N LEU A 305 7.63 1.46 4.36
CA LEU A 305 7.95 0.86 3.07
C LEU A 305 7.74 1.89 1.96
N GLN A 306 8.83 2.44 1.43
CA GLN A 306 8.79 3.35 0.28
C GLN A 306 9.10 2.60 -1.02
N GLU A 307 8.10 1.89 -1.56
CA GLU A 307 8.28 1.11 -2.80
C GLU A 307 8.21 1.95 -4.08
N THR A 308 7.50 3.07 -4.05
CA THR A 308 7.25 3.94 -5.20
C THR A 308 7.89 5.29 -4.99
N GLN A 309 8.58 5.80 -6.01
CA GLN A 309 9.26 7.09 -5.94
C GLN A 309 9.07 7.88 -7.24
N GLU A 310 8.96 9.21 -7.12
CA GLU A 310 8.82 10.11 -8.26
C GLU A 310 10.16 10.24 -9.00
N LEU A 311 10.11 10.13 -10.32
CA LEU A 311 11.27 10.32 -11.19
C LEU A 311 11.57 11.81 -11.36
N ASN A 312 12.66 12.30 -10.77
CA ASN A 312 13.06 13.69 -10.94
C ASN A 312 13.67 13.95 -12.33
N LEU A 313 12.93 14.66 -13.18
CA LEU A 313 13.36 15.07 -14.53
C LEU A 313 13.95 16.50 -14.56
N ALA A 314 13.80 17.27 -13.49
CA ALA A 314 14.31 18.63 -13.38
C ALA A 314 15.79 18.64 -12.96
N GLY A 315 16.59 19.56 -13.50
CA GLY A 315 17.95 19.77 -13.00
C GLY A 315 18.91 20.54 -13.92
N ASN A 316 18.64 20.60 -15.21
CA ASN A 316 19.40 21.43 -16.14
C ASN A 316 18.76 22.84 -16.22
N ARG A 317 19.04 23.73 -15.26
CA ARG A 317 18.71 25.17 -15.32
C ARG A 317 20.04 25.95 -15.35
N ALA A 318 20.38 26.71 -16.39
CA ALA A 318 19.83 28.05 -16.55
C ALA A 318 19.79 28.63 -18.00
N ASP A 319 20.39 28.00 -19.02
CA ASP A 319 20.52 28.61 -20.36
C ASP A 319 19.76 27.91 -21.50
N TYR A 320 18.75 27.09 -21.18
CA TYR A 320 17.99 26.38 -22.20
C TYR A 320 17.17 27.38 -23.06
N PRO A 321 17.48 27.53 -24.37
CA PRO A 321 16.74 28.42 -25.25
C PRO A 321 15.28 27.99 -25.37
N TYR A 322 14.36 28.94 -25.46
CA TYR A 322 12.93 28.61 -25.48
C TYR A 322 12.56 27.69 -26.65
N TYR A 323 13.23 27.79 -27.80
CA TYR A 323 12.88 27.08 -29.04
C TYR A 323 13.38 25.64 -29.13
N MET A 324 14.07 25.11 -28.11
CA MET A 324 14.57 23.73 -28.16
C MET A 324 13.42 22.71 -28.10
N THR A 325 13.52 21.69 -28.95
CA THR A 325 12.54 20.59 -29.07
C THR A 325 13.02 19.28 -28.44
N SER A 326 14.22 19.26 -27.87
CA SER A 326 14.77 18.11 -27.13
C SER A 326 15.41 18.56 -25.81
N TYR A 327 15.20 17.75 -24.78
CA TYR A 327 15.74 17.94 -23.45
C TYR A 327 16.20 16.59 -22.92
N GLN A 328 17.44 16.53 -22.48
CA GLN A 328 17.94 15.39 -21.74
C GLN A 328 17.92 15.74 -20.26
N ALA A 329 17.13 15.00 -19.49
CA ALA A 329 17.08 15.13 -18.04
C ALA A 329 18.40 14.66 -17.42
N PRO A 330 18.74 15.09 -16.18
CA PRO A 330 19.96 14.67 -15.50
C PRO A 330 20.12 13.14 -15.48
N ASN A 331 19.01 12.48 -15.17
CA ASN A 331 18.89 11.04 -15.07
C ASN A 331 19.03 10.31 -16.44
N GLY A 332 19.15 11.02 -17.56
CA GLY A 332 19.36 10.47 -18.90
C GLY A 332 18.08 10.23 -19.70
N VAL A 333 16.91 10.51 -19.13
CA VAL A 333 15.64 10.47 -19.86
C VAL A 333 15.62 11.55 -20.93
N ILE A 334 15.31 11.17 -22.16
CA ILE A 334 15.22 12.10 -23.28
C ILE A 334 13.75 12.45 -23.48
N LEU A 335 13.42 13.72 -23.32
CA LEU A 335 12.18 14.29 -23.79
C LEU A 335 12.41 14.90 -25.17
N SER A 336 11.55 14.57 -26.13
CA SER A 336 11.47 15.27 -27.41
C SER A 336 10.03 15.68 -27.72
N THR A 337 9.90 16.76 -28.50
CA THR A 337 8.60 17.22 -29.00
C THR A 337 8.65 17.52 -30.49
N THR A 338 7.55 17.24 -31.19
CA THR A 338 7.36 17.68 -32.59
C THR A 338 6.84 19.11 -32.71
N GLY A 339 6.39 19.72 -31.59
CA GLY A 339 5.93 21.10 -31.55
C GLY A 339 7.04 22.05 -31.15
N THR A 340 7.27 23.12 -31.89
CA THR A 340 8.24 24.15 -31.50
C THR A 340 7.62 25.05 -30.42
N PRO A 341 8.29 25.26 -29.26
CA PRO A 341 7.77 26.16 -28.24
C PRO A 341 7.60 27.59 -28.78
N TYR A 342 6.46 28.21 -28.49
CA TYR A 342 6.13 29.52 -29.08
C TYR A 342 6.64 30.69 -28.24
N CYS A 343 7.19 31.71 -28.89
CA CYS A 343 7.52 33.00 -28.28
C CYS A 343 7.04 34.14 -29.17
N ARG A 344 6.32 35.11 -28.59
CA ARG A 344 5.78 36.28 -29.33
C ARG A 344 6.83 37.39 -29.54
N GLN A 345 7.72 37.60 -28.58
CA GLN A 345 8.77 38.64 -28.60
C GLN A 345 10.01 38.12 -27.85
N THR A 346 11.17 38.19 -28.49
CA THR A 346 12.46 37.79 -27.92
C THR A 346 13.25 38.99 -27.39
N HIS A 347 14.25 38.74 -26.53
CA HIS A 347 15.07 39.81 -25.97
C HIS A 347 15.89 40.51 -27.08
N PRO A 348 15.89 41.86 -27.16
CA PRO A 348 16.60 42.60 -28.22
C PRO A 348 18.13 42.37 -28.25
N GLY A 349 18.71 41.81 -27.18
CA GLY A 349 20.13 41.45 -27.07
C GLY A 349 20.43 39.96 -26.92
N ASP A 350 19.41 39.09 -26.81
CA ASP A 350 19.57 37.64 -26.73
C ASP A 350 18.33 36.92 -27.30
N SER A 351 18.44 36.41 -28.53
CA SER A 351 17.35 35.73 -29.22
C SER A 351 16.97 34.38 -28.58
N LYS A 352 17.73 33.89 -27.60
CA LYS A 352 17.44 32.67 -26.86
C LYS A 352 16.43 32.88 -25.73
N GLN A 353 16.19 34.13 -25.33
CA GLN A 353 15.28 34.49 -24.25
C GLN A 353 13.97 35.07 -24.78
N CYS A 354 12.86 34.58 -24.23
CA CYS A 354 11.52 35.07 -24.56
C CYS A 354 11.06 36.12 -23.54
N ILE A 355 10.58 37.27 -24.03
CA ILE A 355 10.01 38.35 -23.20
C ILE A 355 8.52 38.12 -22.95
N SER A 356 7.79 37.62 -23.96
CA SER A 356 6.33 37.57 -23.95
C SER A 356 5.71 36.35 -23.26
N GLY A 357 6.53 35.52 -22.59
CA GLY A 357 6.10 34.34 -21.85
C GLY A 357 7.23 33.34 -21.61
N ASN A 358 6.92 32.28 -20.85
CA ASN A 358 7.83 31.16 -20.58
C ASN A 358 7.18 29.87 -21.10
N SER A 359 7.41 29.51 -22.37
CA SER A 359 6.84 28.31 -23.03
C SER A 359 7.79 27.11 -23.03
N LYS A 360 8.90 27.21 -22.29
CA LYS A 360 10.01 26.26 -22.33
C LYS A 360 9.54 24.84 -22.04
N MET A 361 10.13 23.87 -22.73
CA MET A 361 9.83 22.45 -22.51
C MET A 361 10.15 22.00 -21.07
N THR A 362 11.09 22.67 -20.39
CA THR A 362 11.42 22.44 -18.98
C THR A 362 10.27 22.72 -18.01
N ASN A 363 9.24 23.44 -18.45
CA ASN A 363 8.08 23.71 -17.61
C ASN A 363 7.31 22.44 -17.26
N LEU A 364 7.34 21.43 -18.15
CA LEU A 364 6.71 20.12 -18.00
C LEU A 364 7.17 19.31 -16.77
N PHE A 365 8.17 19.77 -16.03
CA PHE A 365 8.69 19.11 -14.82
C PHE A 365 8.83 20.07 -13.63
N SER A 366 8.42 21.33 -13.78
CA SER A 366 8.75 22.38 -12.82
C SER A 366 7.67 22.63 -11.79
N SER A 367 6.48 23.01 -12.25
CA SER A 367 5.37 23.47 -11.44
C SER A 367 4.09 23.30 -12.25
N THR A 368 2.96 23.47 -11.59
CA THR A 368 1.65 23.57 -12.25
C THR A 368 1.31 25.01 -12.62
N SER A 369 2.09 26.01 -12.22
CA SER A 369 1.85 27.42 -12.61
C SER A 369 2.38 27.73 -14.00
N ASP A 370 3.45 27.07 -14.41
CA ASP A 370 4.04 27.19 -15.74
C ASP A 370 3.48 26.12 -16.69
N HIS A 371 3.73 26.28 -17.99
CA HIS A 371 3.31 25.31 -18.99
C HIS A 371 4.17 25.36 -20.26
N TYR A 372 4.26 24.23 -20.94
CA TYR A 372 4.73 24.15 -22.32
C TYR A 372 3.57 24.48 -23.25
N TYR A 373 3.81 25.27 -24.30
CA TYR A 373 2.83 25.48 -25.36
C TYR A 373 3.44 25.78 -26.73
N THR A 374 2.68 25.45 -27.77
CA THR A 374 3.06 25.59 -29.18
C THR A 374 1.86 25.95 -30.05
N GLN A 375 2.10 26.54 -31.22
CA GLN A 375 1.07 26.85 -32.21
C GLN A 375 0.66 25.64 -33.06
N HIS A 376 1.47 24.57 -33.06
CA HIS A 376 1.18 23.32 -33.77
C HIS A 376 -0.14 22.72 -33.29
N SER A 377 -0.93 22.16 -34.21
CA SER A 377 -2.26 21.61 -33.92
C SER A 377 -2.23 20.26 -33.22
N SER A 378 -1.21 19.43 -33.50
CA SER A 378 -1.08 18.08 -32.95
C SER A 378 0.37 17.74 -32.58
N PRO A 379 0.98 18.43 -31.59
CA PRO A 379 2.33 18.11 -31.17
C PRO A 379 2.34 16.79 -30.38
N VAL A 380 3.44 16.05 -30.51
CA VAL A 380 3.66 14.78 -29.81
C VAL A 380 4.83 14.99 -28.85
N LEU A 381 4.64 14.64 -27.58
CA LEU A 381 5.69 14.59 -26.56
C LEU A 381 6.13 13.14 -26.41
N THR A 382 7.42 12.87 -26.54
CA THR A 382 7.99 11.53 -26.39
C THR A 382 9.01 11.53 -25.27
N TYR A 383 8.74 10.74 -24.23
CA TYR A 383 9.67 10.44 -23.16
C TYR A 383 10.32 9.08 -23.46
N LEU A 384 11.62 9.08 -23.68
CA LEU A 384 12.42 7.88 -23.90
C LEU A 384 13.27 7.63 -22.65
N PHE A 385 13.05 6.49 -22.00
CA PHE A 385 13.86 6.06 -20.86
C PHE A 385 15.14 5.38 -21.37
N PRO A 386 16.32 5.71 -20.82
CA PRO A 386 17.59 5.14 -21.27
C PRO A 386 17.70 3.64 -20.99
N LEU A 387 16.85 3.14 -20.11
CA LEU A 387 16.73 1.75 -19.68
C LEU A 387 15.27 1.49 -19.31
N PRO A 388 14.74 0.28 -19.54
CA PRO A 388 13.36 -0.03 -19.18
C PRO A 388 13.14 0.08 -17.67
N LEU A 389 12.09 0.79 -17.25
CA LEU A 389 11.71 0.97 -15.85
C LEU A 389 10.35 0.34 -15.59
N PHE A 390 10.07 -0.07 -14.35
CA PHE A 390 8.71 -0.46 -13.97
C PHE A 390 7.93 0.79 -13.55
N LEU A 391 7.00 1.22 -14.40
CA LEU A 391 6.17 2.40 -14.18
C LEU A 391 4.92 1.96 -13.41
N GLU A 392 4.74 2.46 -12.19
CA GLU A 392 3.55 2.18 -11.40
C GLU A 392 2.36 2.98 -11.97
N TYR A 393 2.50 4.31 -11.98
CA TYR A 393 1.56 5.23 -12.60
C TYR A 393 2.26 6.49 -13.07
N LEU A 394 1.60 7.26 -13.94
CA LEU A 394 2.01 8.61 -14.29
C LEU A 394 0.88 9.60 -14.04
N LEU A 395 1.26 10.85 -13.77
CA LEU A 395 0.35 11.97 -13.59
C LEU A 395 0.57 12.99 -14.71
N VAL A 396 -0.49 13.34 -15.43
CA VAL A 396 -0.50 14.32 -16.52
C VAL A 396 -1.34 15.52 -16.12
N TYR A 397 -0.72 16.68 -15.98
CA TYR A 397 -1.40 17.92 -15.59
C TYR A 397 -1.69 18.76 -16.84
N PRO A 398 -2.95 18.84 -17.28
CA PRO A 398 -3.35 19.77 -18.34
C PRO A 398 -3.20 21.23 -17.88
N HIS A 399 -3.04 22.15 -18.83
CA HIS A 399 -3.16 23.58 -18.55
C HIS A 399 -4.62 24.01 -18.72
N CYS A 400 -5.21 24.52 -17.65
CA CYS A 400 -6.64 24.72 -17.54
C CYS A 400 -7.01 26.17 -17.82
N SER A 401 -7.09 26.52 -19.11
CA SER A 401 -7.44 27.86 -19.58
C SER A 401 -8.20 27.81 -20.89
N SER A 402 -9.19 28.70 -21.04
CA SER A 402 -10.05 28.79 -22.24
C SER A 402 -9.26 29.06 -23.53
N TYR A 403 -8.07 29.65 -23.42
CA TYR A 403 -7.20 29.89 -24.57
C TYR A 403 -6.36 28.67 -24.96
N PHE A 404 -6.21 27.67 -24.08
CA PHE A 404 -5.19 26.63 -24.19
C PHE A 404 -5.70 25.18 -24.07
N TRP A 405 -7.02 24.99 -24.09
CA TRP A 405 -7.64 23.67 -24.06
C TRP A 405 -7.02 22.73 -25.09
N THR A 406 -6.48 21.61 -24.59
CA THR A 406 -5.72 20.65 -25.38
C THR A 406 -6.10 19.26 -24.92
N ARG A 407 -6.75 18.49 -25.78
CA ARG A 407 -6.98 17.07 -25.49
C ARG A 407 -5.68 16.29 -25.64
N TYR A 408 -5.53 15.23 -24.87
CA TYR A 408 -4.32 14.41 -24.92
C TYR A 408 -4.64 12.92 -24.94
N ASN A 409 -3.70 12.14 -25.46
CA ASN A 409 -3.76 10.69 -25.50
C ASN A 409 -2.40 10.16 -25.08
N VAL A 410 -2.37 9.25 -24.12
CA VAL A 410 -1.14 8.65 -23.60
C VAL A 410 -1.03 7.22 -24.09
N ARG A 411 0.10 6.89 -24.70
CA ARG A 411 0.46 5.53 -25.10
C ARG A 411 1.80 5.16 -24.48
N ILE A 412 1.83 3.99 -23.87
CA ILE A 412 2.96 3.46 -23.13
C ILE A 412 3.49 2.25 -23.89
N TYR A 413 4.79 2.23 -24.15
CA TYR A 413 5.44 1.22 -24.97
C TYR A 413 6.50 0.44 -24.19
N PHE A 414 6.72 -0.79 -24.62
CA PHE A 414 7.84 -1.62 -24.22
C PHE A 414 8.28 -2.48 -25.41
N ASN A 415 9.58 -2.48 -25.76
CA ASN A 415 10.11 -3.21 -26.91
C ASN A 415 9.37 -2.95 -28.25
N GLY A 416 8.85 -1.72 -28.41
CA GLY A 416 8.13 -1.30 -29.62
C GLY A 416 6.64 -1.67 -29.67
N SER A 417 6.13 -2.50 -28.75
CA SER A 417 4.69 -2.76 -28.62
C SER A 417 4.03 -1.83 -27.61
N GLU A 418 2.76 -1.46 -27.86
CA GLU A 418 1.95 -0.71 -26.92
C GLU A 418 1.45 -1.65 -25.82
N VAL A 419 1.76 -1.34 -24.56
CA VAL A 419 1.46 -2.20 -23.40
C VAL A 419 0.37 -1.64 -22.50
N ALA A 420 0.22 -0.32 -22.48
CA ALA A 420 -0.80 0.39 -21.70
C ALA A 420 -1.03 1.79 -22.28
N GLY A 421 -2.08 2.47 -21.85
CA GLY A 421 -2.38 3.82 -22.31
C GLY A 421 -3.73 4.32 -21.83
N SER A 422 -4.10 5.52 -22.26
CA SER A 422 -5.43 6.05 -22.05
C SER A 422 -6.45 5.39 -22.98
N ASN A 423 -7.67 5.18 -22.50
CA ASN A 423 -8.80 4.72 -23.32
C ASN A 423 -9.27 5.83 -24.29
N GLY A 424 -8.52 6.03 -25.37
CA GLY A 424 -8.77 7.09 -26.35
C GLY A 424 -8.25 8.47 -25.93
N TRP A 425 -8.86 9.52 -26.49
CA TRP A 425 -8.51 10.91 -26.20
C TRP A 425 -9.19 11.40 -24.93
N ILE A 426 -8.38 11.92 -24.02
CA ILE A 426 -8.82 12.57 -22.79
C ILE A 426 -9.10 14.05 -23.07
N ASN A 427 -10.29 14.53 -22.70
CA ASN A 427 -10.70 15.92 -22.89
C ASN A 427 -10.65 16.70 -21.55
N PRO A 428 -9.71 17.66 -21.38
CA PRO A 428 -9.57 18.42 -20.14
C PRO A 428 -10.29 19.79 -20.16
N THR A 429 -11.31 20.00 -21.00
CA THR A 429 -12.00 21.32 -21.12
C THR A 429 -12.52 21.90 -19.80
N ASN A 430 -12.75 21.07 -18.77
CA ASN A 430 -13.23 21.49 -17.45
C ASN A 430 -12.21 21.26 -16.32
N CYS A 431 -10.93 21.04 -16.62
CA CYS A 431 -9.94 20.78 -15.57
C CYS A 431 -9.69 22.00 -14.66
N LEU A 432 -9.22 21.76 -13.43
CA LEU A 432 -8.71 22.80 -12.54
C LEU A 432 -7.19 22.85 -12.61
N GLN A 433 -6.62 24.06 -12.58
CA GLN A 433 -5.17 24.21 -12.66
C GLN A 433 -4.49 23.51 -11.49
N GLY A 434 -3.54 22.62 -11.80
CA GLY A 434 -2.86 21.80 -10.80
C GLY A 434 -3.52 20.45 -10.50
N GLN A 435 -4.60 20.08 -11.20
CA GLN A 435 -5.21 18.76 -11.09
C GLN A 435 -4.62 17.77 -12.10
N PRO A 436 -4.10 16.60 -11.66
CA PRO A 436 -3.52 15.62 -12.57
C PRO A 436 -4.53 14.58 -13.06
N GLY A 437 -4.40 14.20 -14.33
CA GLY A 437 -4.73 12.90 -14.92
C GLY A 437 -3.87 11.76 -14.40
N ARG A 438 -4.40 10.84 -13.61
CA ARG A 438 -3.68 9.60 -13.25
C ARG A 438 -3.89 8.51 -14.29
N ILE A 439 -2.80 7.87 -14.71
CA ILE A 439 -2.81 6.70 -15.59
C ILE A 439 -1.96 5.63 -14.92
N ASP A 440 -2.60 4.57 -14.45
CA ASP A 440 -1.93 3.39 -13.91
C ASP A 440 -1.37 2.54 -15.04
N ALA A 441 -0.09 2.17 -14.95
CA ALA A 441 0.60 1.38 -15.97
C ALA A 441 0.99 0.00 -15.44
N ARG A 442 1.58 -0.07 -14.24
CA ARG A 442 1.98 -1.30 -13.51
C ARG A 442 2.75 -2.31 -14.35
N LEU A 443 3.61 -1.83 -15.25
CA LEU A 443 4.31 -2.63 -16.25
C LEU A 443 5.71 -2.08 -16.51
N ARG A 444 6.55 -2.87 -17.19
CA ARG A 444 7.84 -2.38 -17.70
C ARG A 444 7.62 -1.48 -18.92
N VAL A 445 8.36 -0.37 -18.98
CA VAL A 445 8.20 0.70 -19.96
C VAL A 445 9.56 1.22 -20.40
N ASP A 446 9.75 1.42 -21.71
CA ASP A 446 10.93 2.08 -22.29
C ASP A 446 10.60 3.43 -22.94
N LYS A 447 9.33 3.66 -23.30
CA LYS A 447 8.88 4.88 -23.97
C LYS A 447 7.45 5.23 -23.61
N VAL A 448 7.21 6.50 -23.29
CA VAL A 448 5.87 7.08 -23.11
C VAL A 448 5.65 8.18 -24.14
N VAL A 449 4.54 8.08 -24.87
CA VAL A 449 4.14 9.07 -25.88
C VAL A 449 2.86 9.75 -25.42
N ILE A 450 2.89 11.08 -25.33
CA ILE A 450 1.73 11.92 -25.05
C ILE A 450 1.43 12.71 -26.31
N SER A 451 0.40 12.28 -27.05
CA SER A 451 -0.11 13.00 -28.21
C SER A 451 -1.04 14.10 -27.73
N LEU A 452 -0.82 15.33 -28.16
CA LEU A 452 -1.69 16.46 -27.86
C LEU A 452 -2.50 16.81 -29.10
N GLN A 453 -3.69 17.36 -28.90
CA GLN A 453 -4.47 17.96 -29.97
C GLN A 453 -5.16 19.22 -29.50
N LYS A 454 -4.93 20.29 -30.26
CA LYS A 454 -5.44 21.63 -30.02
C LYS A 454 -6.96 21.69 -30.12
N LEU A 455 -7.61 22.24 -29.09
CA LEU A 455 -9.03 22.57 -29.10
C LEU A 455 -9.29 24.09 -29.17
N SER A 456 -8.30 24.91 -28.78
CA SER A 456 -8.38 26.38 -28.75
C SER A 456 -7.22 27.03 -29.51
N THR A 457 -6.61 28.11 -28.99
CA THR A 457 -5.62 28.92 -29.73
C THR A 457 -4.27 28.20 -29.92
N ASN A 458 -3.77 27.54 -28.88
CA ASN A 458 -2.48 26.84 -28.84
C ASN A 458 -2.62 25.47 -28.16
N SER A 459 -1.74 24.53 -28.52
CA SER A 459 -1.59 23.26 -27.78
C SER A 459 -0.70 23.48 -26.56
N SER A 460 -1.11 22.96 -25.41
CA SER A 460 -0.39 23.16 -24.15
C SER A 460 -0.43 21.95 -23.22
N LEU A 461 0.54 21.90 -22.29
CA LEU A 461 0.57 20.95 -21.18
C LEU A 461 1.38 21.55 -20.02
N SER A 462 0.91 21.41 -18.78
CA SER A 462 1.55 22.02 -17.61
C SER A 462 2.70 21.18 -17.06
N LEU A 463 2.43 19.94 -16.65
CA LEU A 463 3.37 19.11 -15.89
C LEU A 463 3.12 17.62 -16.16
N VAL A 464 4.18 16.81 -16.17
CA VAL A 464 4.09 15.35 -16.21
C VAL A 464 5.01 14.77 -15.15
N ARG A 465 4.49 13.87 -14.32
CA ARG A 465 5.25 13.16 -13.29
C ARG A 465 5.16 11.65 -13.50
N PHE A 466 6.27 10.96 -13.31
CA PHE A 466 6.36 9.50 -13.44
C PHE A 466 6.68 8.91 -12.07
N PHE A 467 5.93 7.89 -11.67
CA PHE A 467 6.14 7.18 -10.42
C PHE A 467 6.58 5.77 -10.73
N VAL A 468 7.81 5.45 -10.34
CA VAL A 468 8.47 4.18 -10.65
C VAL A 468 8.71 3.40 -9.37
N ARG A 469 8.78 2.08 -9.52
CA ARG A 469 9.07 1.14 -8.43
C ARG A 469 10.00 0.04 -8.90
N GLU A 470 10.44 -0.80 -7.97
CA GLU A 470 11.13 -2.03 -8.35
C GLU A 470 10.09 -3.01 -8.90
N ASN A 471 10.45 -3.73 -9.96
CA ASN A 471 9.57 -4.73 -10.56
C ASN A 471 9.23 -5.81 -9.52
N PRO A 472 7.97 -5.93 -9.08
CA PRO A 472 7.59 -6.84 -7.99
C PRO A 472 7.69 -8.32 -8.41
N SER A 473 7.70 -8.61 -9.71
CA SER A 473 7.68 -9.98 -10.24
C SER A 473 9.06 -10.60 -10.45
N THR A 474 10.15 -9.87 -10.15
CA THR A 474 11.51 -10.37 -10.39
C THR A 474 12.19 -10.83 -9.12
N THR A 475 12.88 -11.96 -9.22
CA THR A 475 13.77 -12.54 -8.22
C THR A 475 15.21 -12.09 -8.40
N LEU A 476 15.53 -11.38 -9.48
CA LEU A 476 16.87 -10.91 -9.78
C LEU A 476 17.10 -9.50 -9.26
N GLN A 477 18.38 -9.16 -9.13
CA GLN A 477 18.79 -7.79 -8.87
C GLN A 477 18.37 -6.88 -10.03
N THR A 478 17.68 -5.77 -9.73
CA THR A 478 17.33 -4.74 -10.74
C THR A 478 18.13 -3.46 -10.51
N PRO A 479 18.68 -2.79 -11.53
CA PRO A 479 19.59 -1.68 -11.29
C PRO A 479 18.89 -0.39 -10.85
N HIS A 480 17.56 -0.37 -10.69
CA HIS A 480 16.74 0.84 -10.72
C HIS A 480 16.51 1.56 -9.38
N TYR A 481 15.71 2.62 -9.49
CA TYR A 481 15.57 3.79 -8.64
C TYR A 481 15.10 3.56 -7.19
N THR A 482 14.78 2.35 -6.73
CA THR A 482 14.04 2.16 -5.47
C THR A 482 14.69 1.23 -4.43
N SER A 483 15.80 0.56 -4.73
CA SER A 483 16.49 -0.32 -3.77
C SER A 483 18.03 -0.25 -3.79
N PRO A 484 18.68 0.91 -3.51
CA PRO A 484 20.13 1.07 -3.73
C PRO A 484 20.98 0.91 -2.46
N SER A 485 20.36 0.93 -1.28
CA SER A 485 21.02 0.66 0.00
C SER A 485 20.77 -0.75 0.53
N THR A 486 20.34 -1.67 -0.33
CA THR A 486 20.03 -3.06 0.02
C THR A 486 21.29 -3.94 -0.07
N SER A 487 21.49 -4.77 0.96
CA SER A 487 22.41 -5.89 1.03
C SER A 487 21.83 -7.12 0.35
N TRP A 488 22.66 -7.86 -0.38
CA TRP A 488 22.19 -9.00 -1.18
C TRP A 488 22.86 -10.32 -0.81
N ILE A 489 22.04 -11.34 -0.60
CA ILE A 489 22.46 -12.75 -0.73
C ILE A 489 22.24 -13.16 -2.18
N ILE A 490 23.27 -13.72 -2.81
CA ILE A 490 23.31 -13.88 -4.25
C ILE A 490 23.42 -15.37 -4.55
N SER A 491 22.31 -16.04 -4.81
CA SER A 491 22.28 -17.51 -4.88
C SER A 491 23.16 -18.14 -5.96
N LYS A 492 23.62 -17.38 -6.96
CA LYS A 492 24.62 -17.85 -7.94
C LYS A 492 26.06 -17.85 -7.41
N ASP A 493 26.33 -17.02 -6.40
CA ASP A 493 27.64 -16.90 -5.75
C ASP A 493 27.72 -17.82 -4.52
N GLU A 494 26.57 -18.37 -4.07
CA GLU A 494 26.48 -19.34 -2.98
C GLU A 494 26.45 -20.79 -3.48
N GLN A 495 26.96 -21.71 -2.66
CA GLN A 495 26.92 -23.14 -2.94
C GLN A 495 25.57 -23.80 -2.60
N THR A 496 24.71 -23.09 -1.86
CA THR A 496 23.40 -23.57 -1.40
C THR A 496 22.30 -22.55 -1.70
N LYS A 497 21.08 -23.05 -1.90
CA LYS A 497 19.84 -22.27 -1.95
C LYS A 497 19.02 -22.36 -0.67
N ASP A 498 19.40 -23.27 0.22
CA ASP A 498 18.81 -23.44 1.54
C ASP A 498 19.77 -22.81 2.55
N HIS A 499 19.39 -21.65 3.07
CA HIS A 499 20.13 -20.93 4.09
C HIS A 499 19.47 -21.17 5.45
N ASP A 500 20.23 -21.68 6.41
CA ASP A 500 19.77 -21.98 7.77
C ASP A 500 20.63 -21.19 8.75
N PHE A 501 20.01 -20.24 9.45
CA PHE A 501 20.65 -19.37 10.43
C PHE A 501 20.02 -19.59 11.80
N ASN A 502 20.83 -19.65 12.85
CA ASN A 502 20.29 -19.63 14.21
C ASN A 502 19.90 -18.20 14.60
N GLU A 503 20.59 -17.19 14.05
CA GLU A 503 20.30 -15.79 14.35
C GLU A 503 20.41 -14.89 13.11
N LEU A 504 19.39 -14.07 12.87
CA LEU A 504 19.37 -13.04 11.83
C LEU A 504 19.20 -11.67 12.48
N GLN A 505 20.17 -10.78 12.25
CA GLN A 505 20.17 -9.43 12.77
C GLN A 505 20.06 -8.41 11.64
N ILE A 506 19.03 -7.55 11.65
CA ILE A 506 18.87 -6.46 10.69
C ILE A 506 18.60 -5.16 11.45
N MET A 507 19.53 -4.19 11.37
CA MET A 507 19.49 -2.95 12.15
C MET A 507 20.12 -1.77 11.40
N GLY A 508 19.99 -0.57 11.96
CA GLY A 508 20.63 0.64 11.44
C GLY A 508 20.18 1.04 10.03
N GLN A 509 18.91 0.86 9.68
CA GLN A 509 18.32 0.94 8.33
C GLN A 509 18.94 -0.04 7.32
N GLY A 510 19.54 -1.13 7.80
CA GLY A 510 19.97 -2.24 6.96
C GLY A 510 18.79 -2.85 6.22
N SER A 511 18.96 -3.13 4.92
CA SER A 511 17.95 -3.80 4.10
C SER A 511 18.53 -5.09 3.54
N LEU A 512 17.83 -6.21 3.70
CA LEU A 512 18.21 -7.52 3.16
C LEU A 512 17.26 -7.92 2.02
N SER A 513 17.84 -8.30 0.87
CA SER A 513 17.14 -8.94 -0.23
C SER A 513 17.96 -10.13 -0.74
N ILE A 514 17.29 -11.07 -1.40
CA ILE A 514 17.88 -12.31 -1.88
C ILE A 514 17.66 -12.38 -3.39
N SER A 515 18.71 -12.69 -4.16
CA SER A 515 18.58 -12.86 -5.61
C SER A 515 18.59 -14.33 -6.00
N GLY A 516 17.62 -14.75 -6.82
CA GLY A 516 17.51 -16.11 -7.34
C GLY A 516 16.15 -16.74 -7.05
N ASP A 517 15.84 -17.77 -7.85
CA ASP A 517 14.59 -18.53 -7.75
C ASP A 517 14.73 -19.72 -6.78
N ASN A 518 13.62 -20.03 -6.10
CA ASN A 518 13.48 -21.14 -5.16
C ASN A 518 14.51 -21.10 -4.02
N VAL A 519 14.67 -19.95 -3.39
CA VAL A 519 15.58 -19.76 -2.24
C VAL A 519 14.81 -19.90 -0.95
N LYS A 520 15.32 -20.70 -0.03
CA LYS A 520 14.72 -20.90 1.29
C LYS A 520 15.65 -20.33 2.35
N VAL A 521 15.09 -19.53 3.25
CA VAL A 521 15.78 -19.06 4.46
C VAL A 521 15.03 -19.58 5.67
N SER A 522 15.75 -20.18 6.60
CA SER A 522 15.23 -20.57 7.90
C SER A 522 16.00 -19.86 8.99
N VAL A 523 15.29 -19.32 9.97
CA VAL A 523 15.87 -18.53 11.06
C VAL A 523 15.25 -18.94 12.39
N ASP A 524 16.08 -19.25 13.39
CA ASP A 524 15.59 -19.57 14.74
C ASP A 524 15.38 -18.31 15.59
N LYS A 525 16.23 -17.28 15.48
CA LYS A 525 16.12 -16.02 16.25
C LYS A 525 16.26 -14.80 15.34
N ILE A 526 15.40 -13.80 15.52
CA ILE A 526 15.45 -12.53 14.80
C ILE A 526 15.75 -11.37 15.74
N VAL A 527 16.63 -10.47 15.34
CA VAL A 527 17.05 -9.29 16.14
C VAL A 527 17.09 -8.05 15.25
N GLY A 528 16.74 -6.90 15.82
CA GLY A 528 16.71 -5.63 15.12
C GLY A 528 16.30 -4.47 16.03
N ASP A 529 16.32 -3.26 15.48
CA ASP A 529 16.04 -1.99 16.15
C ASP A 529 14.80 -1.27 15.58
N SER A 530 13.92 -2.01 14.92
CA SER A 530 12.73 -1.54 14.18
C SER A 530 13.03 -0.69 12.93
N SER A 531 14.30 -0.47 12.57
CA SER A 531 14.68 0.33 11.40
C SER A 531 14.99 -0.50 10.15
N GLY A 532 15.28 -1.80 10.34
CA GLY A 532 15.66 -2.71 9.26
C GLY A 532 14.52 -3.03 8.29
N LEU A 533 14.88 -3.58 7.12
CA LEU A 533 13.93 -4.07 6.12
C LEU A 533 14.35 -5.45 5.58
N LEU A 534 13.41 -6.38 5.54
CA LEU A 534 13.56 -7.66 4.85
C LEU A 534 12.59 -7.74 3.66
N THR A 535 13.12 -8.02 2.47
CA THR A 535 12.30 -8.19 1.26
C THR A 535 12.34 -9.64 0.79
N VAL A 536 11.18 -10.27 0.71
CA VAL A 536 11.00 -11.65 0.21
C VAL A 536 10.36 -11.60 -1.17
N ARG A 537 11.07 -12.12 -2.18
CA ARG A 537 10.66 -12.05 -3.59
C ARG A 537 9.84 -13.28 -4.00
N PRO A 538 9.22 -13.28 -5.20
CA PRO A 538 8.47 -14.44 -5.68
C PRO A 538 9.30 -15.72 -5.65
N THR A 539 8.67 -16.89 -5.42
CA THR A 539 9.32 -18.22 -5.30
C THR A 539 10.26 -18.40 -4.11
N GLN A 540 10.51 -17.36 -3.32
CA GLN A 540 11.33 -17.45 -2.13
C GLN A 540 10.48 -17.77 -0.91
N ALA A 541 11.07 -18.51 0.02
CA ALA A 541 10.41 -18.89 1.25
C ALA A 541 11.26 -18.51 2.47
N ILE A 542 10.66 -17.84 3.45
CA ILE A 542 11.31 -17.58 4.73
C ILE A 542 10.54 -18.25 5.86
N HIS A 543 11.25 -18.95 6.74
CA HIS A 543 10.68 -19.67 7.87
C HIS A 543 11.32 -19.18 9.16
N MET A 544 10.54 -18.48 9.98
CA MET A 544 10.95 -18.01 11.30
C MET A 544 10.48 -19.04 12.34
N ARG A 545 11.40 -19.88 12.81
CA ARG A 545 11.10 -21.06 13.68
C ARG A 545 11.05 -20.72 15.18
N GLY A 546 11.58 -19.56 15.57
CA GLY A 546 11.70 -19.15 16.97
C GLY A 546 10.39 -18.91 17.70
N SER A 547 10.44 -18.98 19.03
CA SER A 547 9.31 -18.68 19.93
C SER A 547 9.20 -17.20 20.34
N GLU A 548 10.22 -16.38 20.07
CA GLU A 548 10.22 -14.95 20.40
C GLU A 548 9.31 -14.19 19.43
N GLY A 549 8.05 -14.06 19.82
CA GLY A 549 6.97 -13.47 19.05
C GLY A 549 7.05 -11.94 18.94
N HIS A 550 8.18 -11.37 18.52
CA HIS A 550 8.29 -9.95 18.18
C HIS A 550 9.07 -9.75 16.89
N LEU A 551 8.49 -9.03 15.92
CA LEU A 551 9.14 -8.71 14.65
C LEU A 551 9.96 -7.41 14.78
N PRO A 552 11.31 -7.46 14.70
CA PRO A 552 12.16 -6.32 15.05
C PRO A 552 12.62 -5.50 13.83
N PHE A 553 12.06 -5.74 12.65
CA PHE A 553 12.32 -5.00 11.41
C PHE A 553 11.10 -5.06 10.47
N SER A 554 11.01 -4.14 9.52
CA SER A 554 9.95 -4.14 8.51
C SER A 554 10.10 -5.31 7.54
N LEU A 555 8.97 -5.80 7.01
CA LEU A 555 8.92 -6.95 6.12
C LEU A 555 8.07 -6.64 4.89
N LEU A 556 8.63 -6.89 3.71
CA LEU A 556 7.92 -6.80 2.43
C LEU A 556 7.91 -8.18 1.76
N SER A 557 6.73 -8.80 1.72
CA SER A 557 6.47 -10.03 0.98
C SER A 557 5.84 -9.71 -0.37
N GLN A 558 6.50 -10.09 -1.47
CA GLN A 558 5.96 -9.95 -2.82
C GLN A 558 5.01 -11.10 -3.19
N LYS A 559 4.18 -10.89 -4.21
CA LYS A 559 3.23 -11.91 -4.69
C LYS A 559 3.97 -13.19 -5.09
N GLY A 560 3.54 -14.33 -4.55
CA GLY A 560 4.18 -15.63 -4.80
C GLY A 560 5.40 -15.94 -3.93
N SER A 561 5.71 -15.12 -2.92
CA SER A 561 6.61 -15.51 -1.83
C SER A 561 5.85 -16.33 -0.77
N ASN A 562 6.58 -17.07 0.08
CA ASN A 562 6.03 -17.72 1.27
C ASN A 562 6.75 -17.22 2.53
N VAL A 563 6.01 -16.77 3.53
CA VAL A 563 6.57 -16.30 4.80
C VAL A 563 5.88 -17.05 5.94
N THR A 564 6.61 -17.91 6.63
CA THR A 564 6.13 -18.58 7.85
C THR A 564 6.63 -17.82 9.06
N PHE A 565 5.69 -17.33 9.86
CA PHE A 565 5.95 -16.66 11.12
C PHE A 565 5.98 -17.65 12.29
N PRO A 566 6.49 -17.25 13.46
CA PRO A 566 6.26 -17.97 14.71
C PRO A 566 4.77 -18.15 15.00
N THR A 567 4.42 -19.14 15.83
CA THR A 567 3.03 -19.38 16.25
C THR A 567 2.37 -18.15 16.83
N SER A 568 3.11 -17.35 17.62
CA SER A 568 2.66 -16.04 18.09
C SER A 568 3.62 -14.95 17.63
N MET A 569 3.08 -13.89 17.05
CA MET A 569 3.83 -12.71 16.61
C MET A 569 3.24 -11.43 17.18
N SER A 570 4.10 -10.51 17.56
CA SER A 570 3.81 -9.11 17.82
C SER A 570 4.68 -8.20 16.95
N CYS A 571 4.21 -7.00 16.65
CA CYS A 571 5.01 -6.01 15.92
C CYS A 571 4.86 -4.61 16.55
N ARG A 572 5.92 -3.80 16.50
CA ARG A 572 5.93 -2.42 17.03
C ARG A 572 6.90 -1.56 16.22
N GLY A 573 6.49 -0.36 15.81
CA GLY A 573 7.36 0.57 15.08
C GLY A 573 7.84 0.10 13.70
N VAL A 574 7.26 -0.97 13.15
CA VAL A 574 7.62 -1.59 11.87
C VAL A 574 6.41 -1.66 10.94
N GLU A 575 6.67 -1.84 9.64
CA GLU A 575 5.65 -2.09 8.63
C GLU A 575 5.80 -3.49 8.04
N VAL A 576 4.69 -4.22 7.99
CA VAL A 576 4.59 -5.57 7.43
C VAL A 576 3.61 -5.53 6.27
N ALA A 577 4.11 -5.66 5.04
CA ALA A 577 3.29 -5.74 3.84
C ALA A 577 3.32 -7.18 3.30
N MET A 578 2.18 -7.86 3.39
CA MET A 578 2.00 -9.24 2.95
C MET A 578 1.23 -9.29 1.64
N ARG A 579 1.90 -9.73 0.56
CA ARG A 579 1.27 -10.00 -0.75
C ARG A 579 1.37 -11.47 -1.19
N GLY A 580 2.27 -12.22 -0.57
CA GLY A 580 2.45 -13.65 -0.80
C GLY A 580 1.56 -14.52 0.11
N VAL A 581 1.96 -15.77 0.28
CA VAL A 581 1.33 -16.72 1.21
C VAL A 581 1.91 -16.50 2.61
N MET A 582 1.03 -16.48 3.60
CA MET A 582 1.40 -16.44 5.00
C MET A 582 1.32 -17.88 5.55
N GLY A 583 2.42 -18.40 6.09
CA GLY A 583 2.41 -19.69 6.75
C GLY A 583 1.54 -19.68 8.02
N GLU A 584 1.35 -20.86 8.61
CA GLU A 584 0.53 -21.04 9.80
C GLU A 584 1.01 -20.15 10.96
N MET A 585 0.09 -19.35 11.49
CA MET A 585 0.27 -18.50 12.67
C MET A 585 -1.01 -18.61 13.50
N THR A 586 -0.91 -18.67 14.83
CA THR A 586 -2.09 -18.77 15.70
C THR A 586 -2.44 -17.43 16.32
N ASN A 587 -1.45 -16.62 16.73
CA ASN A 587 -1.70 -15.39 17.49
C ASN A 587 -0.98 -14.19 16.85
N LEU A 588 -1.72 -13.11 16.59
CA LEU A 588 -1.19 -11.85 16.04
C LEU A 588 -1.49 -10.68 16.98
N THR A 589 -0.46 -9.92 17.36
CA THR A 589 -0.59 -8.67 18.10
C THR A 589 0.02 -7.51 17.33
N VAL A 590 -0.82 -6.59 16.83
CA VAL A 590 -0.37 -5.37 16.16
C VAL A 590 -0.23 -4.27 17.21
N GLY A 591 1.01 -3.99 17.61
CA GLY A 591 1.34 -3.01 18.64
C GLY A 591 1.43 -1.56 18.14
N PRO A 592 1.79 -0.61 19.03
CA PRO A 592 1.89 0.81 18.69
C PRO A 592 2.81 1.10 17.51
N GLN A 593 2.38 2.00 16.61
CA GLN A 593 3.10 2.41 15.40
C GLN A 593 3.41 1.28 14.41
N CYS A 594 2.96 0.04 14.68
CA CYS A 594 3.02 -1.05 13.72
C CYS A 594 1.94 -0.88 12.65
N ARG A 595 2.32 -1.12 11.39
CA ARG A 595 1.41 -1.13 10.25
C ARG A 595 1.44 -2.52 9.61
N PHE A 596 0.42 -3.33 9.84
CA PHE A 596 0.30 -4.68 9.28
C PHE A 596 -0.73 -4.68 8.14
N VAL A 597 -0.29 -4.89 6.89
CA VAL A 597 -1.12 -4.74 5.70
C VAL A 597 -1.09 -6.01 4.86
N LEU A 598 -2.26 -6.66 4.74
CA LEU A 598 -2.53 -7.67 3.72
C LEU A 598 -2.94 -6.94 2.43
N GLN A 599 -2.03 -6.86 1.45
CA GLN A 599 -2.26 -6.08 0.23
C GLN A 599 -2.27 -6.98 -0.99
N ASN A 600 -3.43 -7.15 -1.63
CA ASN A 600 -3.57 -8.02 -2.80
C ASN A 600 -2.95 -9.42 -2.58
N SER A 601 -3.08 -9.95 -1.35
CA SER A 601 -2.48 -11.22 -0.96
C SER A 601 -2.93 -12.37 -1.88
N THR A 602 -2.06 -13.34 -2.14
CA THR A 602 -2.46 -14.57 -2.83
C THR A 602 -3.46 -15.38 -2.01
N GLU A 603 -3.33 -15.31 -0.69
CA GLU A 603 -4.18 -15.98 0.27
C GLU A 603 -5.33 -15.07 0.71
N THR A 604 -6.52 -15.64 0.84
CA THR A 604 -7.74 -14.94 1.27
C THR A 604 -8.23 -15.40 2.62
N ASP A 605 -7.85 -16.60 3.05
CA ASP A 605 -8.40 -17.26 4.23
C ASP A 605 -7.30 -17.40 5.27
N PHE A 606 -7.50 -16.78 6.44
CA PHE A 606 -6.52 -16.75 7.52
C PHE A 606 -7.11 -17.36 8.79
N ALA A 607 -6.51 -18.43 9.28
CA ALA A 607 -6.88 -19.04 10.55
C ALA A 607 -5.99 -18.46 11.66
N LEU A 608 -6.52 -17.51 12.44
CA LEU A 608 -5.81 -16.83 13.53
C LEU A 608 -6.67 -16.90 14.80
N ASP A 609 -6.30 -17.77 15.75
CA ASP A 609 -6.99 -17.98 17.02
C ASP A 609 -7.19 -16.67 17.81
N HIS A 610 -6.14 -15.84 17.91
CA HIS A 610 -6.19 -14.59 18.65
C HIS A 610 -5.57 -13.44 17.85
N VAL A 611 -6.37 -12.42 17.52
CA VAL A 611 -5.91 -11.19 16.88
C VAL A 611 -6.16 -10.02 17.81
N VAL A 612 -5.11 -9.25 18.12
CA VAL A 612 -5.21 -8.05 18.96
C VAL A 612 -4.56 -6.88 18.23
N VAL A 613 -5.32 -5.83 17.97
CA VAL A 613 -4.78 -4.56 17.46
C VAL A 613 -4.78 -3.56 18.60
N GLN A 614 -3.59 -3.22 19.10
CA GLN A 614 -3.40 -2.34 20.26
C GLN A 614 -3.49 -0.86 19.85
N THR A 615 -3.59 0.03 20.84
CA THR A 615 -3.57 1.49 20.66
C THR A 615 -2.44 1.94 19.74
N GLU A 616 -2.72 2.83 18.79
CA GLU A 616 -1.82 3.27 17.70
C GLU A 616 -1.34 2.16 16.75
N GLY A 617 -1.85 0.94 16.88
CA GLY A 617 -1.68 -0.14 15.91
C GLY A 617 -2.60 0.05 14.71
N TYR A 618 -2.08 -0.22 13.52
CA TYR A 618 -2.83 -0.19 12.28
C TYR A 618 -2.76 -1.55 11.59
N MET A 619 -3.93 -2.13 11.30
CA MET A 619 -4.06 -3.32 10.47
C MET A 619 -4.88 -2.98 9.23
N ALA A 620 -4.56 -3.57 8.07
CA ALA A 620 -5.42 -3.46 6.90
C ALA A 620 -5.47 -4.70 6.02
N ALA A 621 -6.62 -4.94 5.40
CA ALA A 621 -6.86 -5.97 4.39
C ALA A 621 -7.45 -5.34 3.12
N LEU A 622 -6.59 -5.11 2.13
CA LEU A 622 -6.91 -4.34 0.93
C LEU A 622 -6.73 -5.19 -0.32
N ARG A 623 -7.81 -5.32 -1.11
CA ARG A 623 -7.82 -6.11 -2.35
C ARG A 623 -8.47 -5.40 -3.52
N GLU A 624 -7.73 -5.18 -4.59
CA GLU A 624 -8.22 -4.53 -5.81
C GLU A 624 -9.19 -5.42 -6.61
N ASP A 625 -9.08 -6.74 -6.47
CA ASP A 625 -9.97 -7.70 -7.16
C ASP A 625 -11.34 -7.87 -6.50
N ARG A 626 -11.61 -7.11 -5.42
CA ARG A 626 -12.87 -7.10 -4.66
C ARG A 626 -13.27 -8.48 -4.11
N LYS A 627 -12.33 -9.44 -4.05
CA LYS A 627 -12.55 -10.71 -3.36
C LYS A 627 -12.55 -10.48 -1.86
N ASP A 628 -13.24 -11.36 -1.16
CA ASP A 628 -13.34 -11.29 0.29
C ASP A 628 -12.08 -11.83 0.96
N VAL A 629 -11.69 -11.23 2.08
CA VAL A 629 -10.67 -11.76 2.99
C VAL A 629 -11.40 -12.31 4.21
N GLN A 630 -11.22 -13.60 4.49
CA GLN A 630 -11.82 -14.26 5.64
C GLN A 630 -10.77 -14.48 6.73
N MET A 631 -11.10 -14.09 7.96
CA MET A 631 -10.31 -14.39 9.15
C MET A 631 -11.17 -15.21 10.11
N ILE A 632 -10.64 -16.34 10.57
CA ILE A 632 -11.34 -17.29 11.43
C ILE A 632 -10.54 -17.55 12.70
N GLY A 633 -11.19 -17.53 13.86
CA GLY A 633 -10.51 -17.82 15.13
C GLY A 633 -11.39 -17.77 16.38
N LYS A 634 -10.76 -17.48 17.52
CA LYS A 634 -11.42 -17.43 18.84
C LYS A 634 -11.69 -15.99 19.27
N THR A 635 -10.69 -15.12 19.29
CA THR A 635 -10.88 -13.70 19.66
C THR A 635 -10.29 -12.73 18.64
N PHE A 636 -11.04 -11.66 18.35
CA PHE A 636 -10.60 -10.53 17.55
C PHE A 636 -10.85 -9.23 18.33
N ASP A 637 -9.79 -8.63 18.85
CA ASP A 637 -9.88 -7.47 19.75
C ASP A 637 -9.20 -6.24 19.12
N ILE A 638 -9.98 -5.18 18.90
CA ILE A 638 -9.49 -3.86 18.49
C ILE A 638 -9.53 -2.96 19.72
N ARG A 639 -8.34 -2.62 20.24
CA ARG A 639 -8.19 -1.80 21.45
C ARG A 639 -8.42 -0.32 21.16
N GLY A 640 -8.72 0.45 22.21
CA GLY A 640 -8.98 1.88 22.05
C GLY A 640 -7.83 2.63 21.37
N GLY A 641 -8.16 3.44 20.36
CA GLY A 641 -7.20 4.18 19.52
C GLY A 641 -6.48 3.34 18.46
N ALA A 642 -6.84 2.07 18.29
CA ALA A 642 -6.36 1.23 17.19
C ALA A 642 -7.24 1.37 15.94
N LYS A 643 -6.68 1.07 14.77
CA LYS A 643 -7.41 1.14 13.49
C LYS A 643 -7.26 -0.13 12.67
N VAL A 644 -8.36 -0.67 12.18
CA VAL A 644 -8.43 -1.77 11.22
C VAL A 644 -9.16 -1.28 9.98
N GLU A 645 -8.51 -1.34 8.82
CA GLU A 645 -9.11 -0.94 7.54
C GLU A 645 -9.27 -2.12 6.59
N ALA A 646 -10.45 -2.30 6.00
CA ALA A 646 -10.60 -3.29 4.95
C ALA A 646 -11.67 -2.91 3.93
N ASN A 647 -11.46 -3.36 2.69
CA ASN A 647 -12.46 -3.16 1.64
C ASN A 647 -13.48 -4.32 1.56
N SER A 648 -13.05 -5.56 1.78
CA SER A 648 -13.92 -6.73 1.91
C SER A 648 -13.37 -7.65 2.98
N LEU A 649 -14.06 -7.76 4.12
CA LEU A 649 -13.60 -8.55 5.26
C LEU A 649 -14.75 -9.35 5.87
N THR A 650 -14.53 -10.67 5.99
CA THR A 650 -15.30 -11.57 6.83
C THR A 650 -14.53 -11.89 8.10
N LEU A 651 -15.12 -11.58 9.26
CA LEU A 651 -14.64 -12.02 10.57
C LEU A 651 -15.54 -13.15 11.08
N ASP A 652 -14.96 -14.33 11.33
CA ASP A 652 -15.65 -15.51 11.88
C ASP A 652 -14.98 -15.94 13.19
N TYR A 653 -15.46 -15.39 14.31
CA TYR A 653 -14.80 -15.50 15.63
C TYR A 653 -15.79 -15.86 16.73
N ILE A 654 -15.30 -16.42 17.84
CA ILE A 654 -16.13 -16.62 19.03
C ILE A 654 -16.51 -15.26 19.64
N ASN A 655 -15.50 -14.43 19.88
CA ASN A 655 -15.66 -13.09 20.46
C ASN A 655 -15.00 -12.04 19.57
N ILE A 656 -15.72 -10.94 19.34
CA ILE A 656 -15.22 -9.78 18.60
C ILE A 656 -15.45 -8.54 19.46
N THR A 657 -14.38 -7.80 19.74
CA THR A 657 -14.41 -6.61 20.59
C THR A 657 -13.89 -5.41 19.82
N ILE A 658 -14.67 -4.33 19.78
CA ILE A 658 -14.26 -3.02 19.26
C ILE A 658 -14.40 -2.02 20.42
N GLU A 659 -13.27 -1.71 21.08
CA GLU A 659 -13.24 -0.84 22.25
C GLU A 659 -13.52 0.64 21.93
N PRO A 660 -13.79 1.51 22.94
CA PRO A 660 -13.97 2.93 22.72
C PRO A 660 -12.80 3.57 21.96
N PHE A 661 -13.07 4.46 21.01
CA PHE A 661 -12.09 5.10 20.12
C PHE A 661 -11.34 4.15 19.16
N ALA A 662 -11.68 2.87 19.12
CA ALA A 662 -11.23 1.95 18.07
C ALA A 662 -12.06 2.14 16.79
N ASP A 663 -11.45 1.87 15.64
CA ASP A 663 -12.11 1.97 14.34
C ASP A 663 -11.89 0.71 13.49
N LEU A 664 -12.97 0.02 13.15
CA LEU A 664 -13.03 -0.96 12.07
C LEU A 664 -13.73 -0.29 10.88
N SER A 665 -12.95 0.24 9.93
CA SER A 665 -13.48 1.05 8.83
C SER A 665 -13.18 0.52 7.44
N GLY A 666 -14.13 0.77 6.55
CA GLY A 666 -14.01 0.54 5.12
C GLY A 666 -14.50 1.75 4.34
N ASN A 667 -14.12 2.94 4.80
CA ASN A 667 -14.69 4.20 4.34
C ASN A 667 -14.06 4.62 3.01
N GLY A 668 -14.84 4.64 1.92
CA GLY A 668 -14.37 5.11 0.61
C GLY A 668 -13.18 4.32 0.04
N LEU A 669 -13.12 3.00 0.28
CA LEU A 669 -12.02 2.11 -0.12
C LEU A 669 -12.32 1.23 -1.35
N VAL A 670 -13.45 1.44 -2.03
CA VAL A 670 -13.80 0.66 -3.23
C VAL A 670 -13.03 1.16 -4.43
N ASP A 671 -12.13 0.34 -4.95
CA ASP A 671 -11.36 0.66 -6.17
C ASP A 671 -12.27 0.75 -7.40
N GLU A 672 -12.06 1.78 -8.22
CA GLU A 672 -12.74 1.92 -9.51
C GLU A 672 -12.26 0.85 -10.48
N VAL A 673 -13.19 0.11 -11.08
CA VAL A 673 -12.88 -0.81 -12.17
C VAL A 673 -13.18 -0.08 -13.50
N PRO A 674 -12.17 0.23 -14.32
CA PRO A 674 -12.36 0.96 -15.57
C PRO A 674 -13.36 0.24 -16.48
N GLY A 675 -14.41 0.95 -16.92
CA GLY A 675 -15.39 0.45 -17.89
C GLY A 675 -16.61 -0.27 -17.30
N SER A 676 -16.67 -0.52 -15.99
CA SER A 676 -17.89 -0.98 -15.32
C SER A 676 -18.58 0.17 -14.62
N ARG A 677 -19.68 0.68 -15.19
CA ARG A 677 -20.60 1.53 -14.44
C ARG A 677 -21.48 0.63 -13.60
N TYR A 678 -21.33 0.67 -12.29
CA TYR A 678 -22.20 -0.04 -11.37
C TYR A 678 -23.61 0.56 -11.43
N TYR A 679 -24.60 -0.27 -11.14
CA TYR A 679 -26.02 0.10 -11.23
C TYR A 679 -26.34 1.35 -10.40
N GLY A 680 -25.70 1.54 -9.23
CA GLY A 680 -25.88 2.71 -8.38
C GLY A 680 -24.86 3.83 -8.57
N ASP A 681 -23.99 3.80 -9.59
CA ASP A 681 -23.05 4.91 -9.80
C ASP A 681 -23.79 6.21 -10.14
N GLY A 682 -23.30 7.33 -9.61
CA GLY A 682 -23.87 8.63 -9.89
C GLY A 682 -23.75 9.03 -11.37
N TRP A 683 -24.51 10.04 -11.78
CA TRP A 683 -24.50 10.58 -13.14
C TRP A 683 -23.66 11.86 -13.22
N GLY A 684 -22.72 11.90 -14.15
CA GLY A 684 -21.94 13.11 -14.43
C GLY A 684 -22.79 14.19 -15.11
N GLY A 685 -22.61 15.45 -14.71
CA GLY A 685 -23.05 16.62 -15.48
C GLY A 685 -22.21 17.88 -15.33
N VAL A 686 -22.26 18.74 -16.36
CA VAL A 686 -21.47 19.99 -16.48
C VAL A 686 -21.84 20.99 -15.40
N SER A 687 -23.10 20.95 -14.99
CA SER A 687 -23.71 21.89 -14.04
C SER A 687 -23.70 21.36 -12.60
N GLY A 688 -23.23 20.13 -12.39
CA GLY A 688 -23.34 19.37 -11.14
C GLY A 688 -23.59 17.89 -11.46
N SER A 689 -22.91 16.99 -10.76
CA SER A 689 -23.07 15.53 -10.90
C SER A 689 -23.90 14.99 -9.74
N SER A 690 -24.64 13.91 -9.95
CA SER A 690 -25.43 13.29 -8.88
C SER A 690 -24.61 12.35 -8.01
N GLY A 691 -25.09 12.16 -6.77
CA GLY A 691 -24.50 11.19 -5.85
C GLY A 691 -24.78 9.75 -6.25
N ALA A 692 -23.97 8.83 -5.73
CA ALA A 692 -24.18 7.41 -5.87
C ALA A 692 -25.36 6.90 -5.03
N GLY A 693 -25.96 5.78 -5.44
CA GLY A 693 -26.98 5.04 -4.69
C GLY A 693 -26.43 3.73 -4.11
N HIS A 694 -27.00 3.28 -3.01
CA HIS A 694 -26.85 1.97 -2.35
C HIS A 694 -27.69 2.09 -1.08
N GLY A 695 -28.61 1.15 -0.75
CA GLY A 695 -29.57 1.37 0.35
C GLY A 695 -30.65 2.39 -0.01
N GLY A 696 -30.28 3.66 -0.11
CA GLY A 696 -31.06 4.75 -0.69
C GLY A 696 -30.60 5.18 -2.09
N HIS A 697 -31.29 6.18 -2.63
CA HIS A 697 -30.89 6.89 -3.85
C HIS A 697 -29.92 8.02 -3.55
N GLY A 698 -29.01 8.29 -4.49
CA GLY A 698 -28.19 9.49 -4.43
C GLY A 698 -29.03 10.77 -4.54
N GLY A 699 -28.44 11.88 -4.13
CA GLY A 699 -29.00 13.21 -4.32
C GLY A 699 -28.76 13.73 -5.73
N LEU A 700 -29.63 14.62 -6.21
CA LEU A 700 -29.42 15.30 -7.49
C LEU A 700 -28.26 16.29 -7.41
N GLY A 701 -27.45 16.32 -8.47
CA GLY A 701 -26.57 17.45 -8.76
C GLY A 701 -27.35 18.59 -9.42
N LYS A 702 -26.83 19.81 -9.33
CA LYS A 702 -27.48 20.96 -9.98
C LYS A 702 -27.57 20.75 -11.51
N GLY A 703 -28.78 20.79 -12.05
CA GLY A 703 -29.03 20.56 -13.48
C GLY A 703 -29.02 19.09 -13.90
N GLN A 704 -28.98 18.14 -12.96
CA GLN A 704 -29.22 16.73 -13.23
C GLN A 704 -30.72 16.39 -13.13
N SER A 705 -31.13 15.38 -13.89
CA SER A 705 -32.45 14.74 -13.77
C SER A 705 -32.36 13.29 -13.25
N LYS A 706 -31.14 12.72 -13.19
CA LYS A 706 -30.88 11.34 -12.78
C LYS A 706 -29.95 11.25 -11.58
N VAL A 707 -30.16 10.22 -10.75
CA VAL A 707 -29.31 9.90 -9.59
C VAL A 707 -28.78 8.47 -9.65
N GLY A 708 -27.76 8.18 -8.84
CA GLY A 708 -27.40 6.80 -8.55
C GLY A 708 -28.55 6.11 -7.82
N VAL A 709 -28.98 4.95 -8.32
CA VAL A 709 -30.13 4.21 -7.79
C VAL A 709 -29.74 3.25 -6.67
N SER A 710 -30.69 2.90 -5.82
CA SER A 710 -30.49 1.95 -4.73
C SER A 710 -30.36 0.54 -5.29
N TYR A 711 -29.59 -0.29 -4.60
CA TYR A 711 -29.46 -1.72 -4.83
C TYR A 711 -29.02 -2.42 -3.53
N GLY A 712 -28.82 -3.73 -3.62
CA GLY A 712 -28.38 -4.58 -2.51
C GLY A 712 -29.56 -5.10 -1.68
N LYS A 713 -29.38 -6.27 -1.07
CA LYS A 713 -30.42 -6.91 -0.25
C LYS A 713 -30.37 -6.36 1.18
N TYR A 714 -31.49 -5.90 1.71
CA TYR A 714 -31.56 -5.40 3.09
C TYR A 714 -31.41 -6.50 4.15
N ARG A 715 -31.88 -7.73 3.86
CA ARG A 715 -31.75 -8.89 4.78
C ARG A 715 -30.38 -9.57 4.73
N ARG A 716 -29.62 -9.40 3.65
CA ARG A 716 -28.27 -9.99 3.48
C ARG A 716 -27.37 -9.05 2.65
N PRO A 717 -26.98 -7.89 3.21
CA PRO A 717 -26.18 -6.90 2.49
C PRO A 717 -24.74 -7.41 2.33
N THR A 718 -24.34 -7.72 1.09
CA THR A 718 -23.00 -8.25 0.74
C THR A 718 -22.35 -7.47 -0.41
N THR A 719 -22.92 -6.32 -0.75
CA THR A 719 -22.53 -5.49 -1.88
C THR A 719 -21.71 -4.29 -1.42
N PHE A 720 -20.72 -3.91 -2.23
CA PHE A 720 -20.00 -2.66 -2.04
C PHE A 720 -20.90 -1.46 -2.32
N GLY A 721 -20.56 -0.30 -1.77
CA GLY A 721 -21.08 0.99 -2.22
C GLY A 721 -20.58 1.34 -3.63
N SER A 722 -21.20 2.35 -4.22
CA SER A 722 -21.00 2.81 -5.59
C SER A 722 -20.30 4.17 -5.62
N THR A 723 -19.68 4.49 -6.75
CA THR A 723 -18.92 5.73 -6.93
C THR A 723 -19.84 6.87 -7.37
N GLY A 724 -19.62 8.07 -6.81
CA GLY A 724 -20.37 9.27 -7.19
C GLY A 724 -20.19 9.67 -8.65
N GLY A 725 -21.13 10.44 -9.19
CA GLY A 725 -21.08 10.90 -10.57
C GLY A 725 -19.96 11.92 -10.79
N ALA A 726 -19.34 11.89 -11.97
CA ALA A 726 -18.38 12.88 -12.40
C ALA A 726 -18.38 13.02 -13.93
N GLU A 727 -18.20 14.24 -14.45
CA GLU A 727 -18.45 14.58 -15.84
C GLU A 727 -17.22 14.98 -16.65
N VAL A 728 -16.10 14.31 -16.44
CA VAL A 728 -14.93 14.25 -17.35
C VAL A 728 -13.68 14.99 -16.87
N PHE A 729 -12.81 14.09 -16.40
CA PHE A 729 -11.36 13.98 -16.50
C PHE A 729 -10.38 14.73 -15.58
N PRO A 730 -9.64 13.97 -14.72
CA PRO A 730 -10.01 12.64 -14.18
C PRO A 730 -10.87 12.86 -12.94
N PHE A 731 -11.96 13.61 -13.09
CA PHE A 731 -12.90 13.73 -11.99
C PHE A 731 -13.45 12.34 -11.69
N THR A 732 -13.16 11.88 -10.48
CA THR A 732 -13.81 10.74 -9.85
C THR A 732 -14.79 11.28 -8.82
N GLY A 733 -15.97 10.67 -8.73
CA GLY A 733 -16.85 10.93 -7.61
C GLY A 733 -16.24 10.41 -6.32
N GLY A 734 -16.93 10.67 -5.20
CA GLY A 734 -16.58 9.97 -3.97
C GLY A 734 -16.64 8.44 -4.16
N LEU A 735 -15.67 7.70 -3.61
CA LEU A 735 -15.65 6.23 -3.73
C LEU A 735 -16.72 5.60 -2.84
N GLY A 736 -17.21 4.44 -3.25
CA GLY A 736 -18.16 3.66 -2.45
C GLY A 736 -17.56 3.14 -1.13
N GLY A 737 -18.44 2.88 -0.16
CA GLY A 737 -18.11 2.16 1.07
C GLY A 737 -17.88 0.66 0.84
N SER A 738 -17.17 0.05 1.77
CA SER A 738 -16.73 -1.36 1.74
C SER A 738 -17.83 -2.36 2.11
N ARG A 739 -17.50 -3.64 2.24
CA ARG A 739 -18.42 -4.63 2.83
C ARG A 739 -17.79 -5.41 3.97
N PHE A 740 -18.57 -5.57 5.05
CA PHE A 740 -18.19 -6.34 6.23
C PHE A 740 -19.19 -7.45 6.48
N LYS A 741 -18.69 -8.67 6.71
CA LYS A 741 -19.45 -9.78 7.27
C LYS A 741 -18.85 -10.14 8.62
N ILE A 742 -19.64 -10.05 9.67
CA ILE A 742 -19.21 -10.32 11.04
C ILE A 742 -20.02 -11.50 11.57
N ILE A 743 -19.34 -12.53 12.03
CA ILE A 743 -19.92 -13.71 12.66
C ILE A 743 -19.26 -13.83 14.02
N ALA A 744 -20.00 -13.48 15.07
CA ALA A 744 -19.61 -13.62 16.46
C ALA A 744 -20.43 -14.75 17.09
N HIS A 745 -19.81 -15.91 17.29
CA HIS A 745 -20.52 -17.08 17.79
C HIS A 745 -21.03 -16.91 19.22
N ASP A 746 -20.36 -16.09 20.04
CA ASP A 746 -20.77 -15.80 21.42
C ASP A 746 -21.05 -14.31 21.64
N THR A 747 -20.03 -13.44 21.58
CA THR A 747 -20.21 -12.01 21.88
C THR A 747 -19.62 -11.09 20.80
N LEU A 748 -20.42 -10.09 20.41
CA LEU A 748 -19.98 -8.94 19.64
C LEU A 748 -20.11 -7.69 20.52
N VAL A 749 -18.98 -7.07 20.86
CA VAL A 749 -18.93 -5.81 21.62
C VAL A 749 -18.53 -4.69 20.65
N VAL A 750 -19.38 -3.66 20.54
CA VAL A 750 -19.12 -2.47 19.72
C VAL A 750 -19.28 -1.22 20.58
N ASP A 751 -18.18 -0.77 21.19
CA ASP A 751 -18.08 0.51 21.91
C ASP A 751 -17.38 1.59 21.05
N GLY A 752 -16.56 1.17 20.10
CA GLY A 752 -15.93 2.03 19.09
C GLY A 752 -16.80 2.23 17.84
N VAL A 753 -16.15 2.32 16.68
CA VAL A 753 -16.80 2.55 15.39
C VAL A 753 -16.62 1.33 14.49
N LEU A 754 -17.72 0.84 13.93
CA LEU A 754 -17.75 -0.08 12.80
C LEU A 754 -18.39 0.62 11.61
N SER A 755 -17.57 0.98 10.62
CA SER A 755 -17.97 1.94 9.59
C SER A 755 -17.68 1.47 8.17
N SER A 756 -18.64 1.65 7.28
CA SER A 756 -18.53 1.45 5.84
C SER A 756 -19.12 2.65 5.09
N ARG A 757 -18.61 3.85 5.38
CA ARG A 757 -19.09 5.11 4.80
C ARG A 757 -18.65 5.27 3.33
N GLY A 758 -19.48 5.96 2.56
CA GLY A 758 -19.09 6.47 1.25
C GLY A 758 -18.06 7.60 1.41
N GLY A 759 -17.13 7.71 0.48
CA GLY A 759 -16.18 8.82 0.42
C GLY A 759 -16.83 10.09 -0.12
N ASP A 760 -16.36 11.25 0.32
CA ASP A 760 -16.80 12.54 -0.17
C ASP A 760 -16.36 12.80 -1.62
N ALA A 761 -17.00 13.77 -2.28
CA ALA A 761 -16.65 14.24 -3.60
C ALA A 761 -15.16 14.61 -3.70
N ARG A 762 -14.44 13.98 -4.63
CA ARG A 762 -12.99 14.19 -4.84
C ARG A 762 -12.66 15.30 -5.84
N ALA A 763 -13.69 15.96 -6.35
CA ALA A 763 -13.61 16.80 -7.51
C ALA A 763 -14.69 17.89 -7.47
N THR A 764 -14.42 19.05 -8.07
CA THR A 764 -15.46 20.07 -8.22
C THR A 764 -16.61 19.49 -9.04
N ARG A 765 -17.85 19.81 -8.65
CA ARG A 765 -19.10 19.36 -9.28
C ARG A 765 -19.34 17.85 -9.21
N SER A 766 -18.49 17.07 -8.53
CA SER A 766 -18.69 15.63 -8.43
C SER A 766 -19.64 15.26 -7.30
N GLY A 767 -20.32 14.13 -7.45
CA GLY A 767 -21.20 13.58 -6.43
C GLY A 767 -20.43 12.80 -5.36
N GLY A 768 -21.04 12.68 -4.18
CA GLY A 768 -20.54 11.82 -3.11
C GLY A 768 -20.72 10.33 -3.40
N GLY A 769 -19.84 9.49 -2.85
CA GLY A 769 -19.93 8.03 -2.94
C GLY A 769 -20.98 7.47 -1.97
N SER A 770 -21.54 6.31 -2.26
CA SER A 770 -22.56 5.71 -1.39
C SER A 770 -21.93 4.86 -0.29
N GLY A 771 -22.59 4.77 0.86
CA GLY A 771 -22.19 3.86 1.93
C GLY A 771 -22.21 2.40 1.49
N GLY A 772 -21.51 1.54 2.19
CA GLY A 772 -21.36 0.12 1.86
C GLY A 772 -22.31 -0.80 2.64
N SER A 773 -21.90 -2.04 2.86
CA SER A 773 -22.70 -3.07 3.53
C SER A 773 -22.07 -3.52 4.85
N ILE A 774 -22.88 -3.67 5.90
CA ILE A 774 -22.49 -4.34 7.14
C ILE A 774 -23.51 -5.45 7.41
N LEU A 775 -23.05 -6.69 7.49
CA LEU A 775 -23.86 -7.86 7.84
C LEU A 775 -23.25 -8.52 9.09
N ALA A 776 -23.97 -8.50 10.20
CA ALA A 776 -23.52 -9.04 11.47
C ALA A 776 -24.45 -10.16 11.97
N TYR A 777 -23.85 -11.25 12.44
CA TYR A 777 -24.51 -12.32 13.17
C TYR A 777 -23.86 -12.43 14.53
N ALA A 778 -24.61 -12.27 15.61
CA ALA A 778 -24.07 -12.31 16.97
C ALA A 778 -25.00 -13.04 17.93
N SER A 779 -24.52 -14.00 18.71
CA SER A 779 -25.38 -14.58 19.76
C SER A 779 -25.80 -13.52 20.78
N ARG A 780 -24.83 -12.73 21.26
CA ARG A 780 -25.06 -11.58 22.15
C ARG A 780 -24.37 -10.35 21.57
N ILE A 781 -25.08 -9.24 21.47
CA ILE A 781 -24.49 -7.95 21.08
C ILE A 781 -24.53 -6.97 22.27
N HIS A 782 -23.40 -6.31 22.52
CA HIS A 782 -23.20 -5.33 23.58
C HIS A 782 -22.52 -4.08 23.03
N GLY A 783 -22.60 -3.00 23.81
CA GLY A 783 -21.83 -1.78 23.63
C GLY A 783 -22.67 -0.55 23.33
N ASP A 784 -22.01 0.61 23.35
CA ASP A 784 -22.62 1.93 23.14
C ASP A 784 -22.02 2.71 21.96
N GLY A 785 -21.27 2.02 21.10
CA GLY A 785 -20.58 2.55 19.93
C GLY A 785 -21.47 2.83 18.73
N GLU A 786 -20.88 2.78 17.54
CA GLU A 786 -21.52 3.22 16.29
C GLU A 786 -21.39 2.20 15.16
N PHE A 787 -22.52 1.86 14.53
CA PHE A 787 -22.57 1.23 13.21
C PHE A 787 -22.86 2.29 12.17
N ASP A 788 -21.97 2.50 11.22
CA ASP A 788 -22.13 3.57 10.23
C ASP A 788 -22.01 3.11 8.78
N VAL A 789 -23.03 3.38 7.99
CA VAL A 789 -23.06 3.16 6.53
C VAL A 789 -23.47 4.43 5.78
N SER A 790 -23.14 5.61 6.30
CA SER A 790 -23.52 6.90 5.74
C SER A 790 -22.93 7.12 4.35
N GLY A 791 -23.63 7.90 3.52
CA GLY A 791 -23.11 8.36 2.23
C GLY A 791 -22.11 9.50 2.39
N GLY A 792 -21.24 9.67 1.40
CA GLY A 792 -20.29 10.78 1.34
C GLY A 792 -20.90 12.05 0.78
N ASP A 793 -20.34 13.19 1.15
CA ASP A 793 -20.86 14.50 0.80
C ASP A 793 -20.56 14.86 -0.67
N GLY A 794 -21.49 15.58 -1.32
CA GLY A 794 -21.32 16.11 -2.67
C GLY A 794 -20.49 17.40 -2.69
N ASP A 795 -19.88 17.74 -3.83
CA ASP A 795 -19.09 18.98 -3.92
C ASP A 795 -19.96 20.23 -3.73
N SER A 796 -19.48 21.13 -2.88
CA SER A 796 -20.07 22.44 -2.61
C SER A 796 -19.13 23.61 -2.90
N SER A 797 -17.92 23.35 -3.41
CA SER A 797 -16.88 24.38 -3.59
C SER A 797 -17.18 25.38 -4.71
N THR A 798 -18.09 25.06 -5.63
CA THR A 798 -18.52 25.94 -6.73
C THR A 798 -20.03 26.12 -6.75
N GLY A 799 -20.54 27.07 -7.52
CA GLY A 799 -21.99 27.24 -7.74
C GLY A 799 -22.66 26.10 -8.53
N TYR A 800 -21.93 25.04 -8.85
CA TYR A 800 -22.34 23.84 -9.58
C TYR A 800 -22.27 22.63 -8.64
N TYR A 801 -23.23 22.56 -7.72
CA TYR A 801 -23.22 21.62 -6.61
C TYR A 801 -23.38 20.16 -7.06
N GLY A 802 -22.57 19.28 -6.48
CA GLY A 802 -22.72 17.84 -6.59
C GLY A 802 -23.76 17.30 -5.60
N GLY A 803 -24.48 16.25 -5.98
CA GLY A 803 -25.44 15.57 -5.10
C GLY A 803 -24.75 14.69 -4.05
N GLY A 804 -25.35 14.58 -2.87
CA GLY A 804 -24.85 13.72 -1.79
C GLY A 804 -25.01 12.23 -2.12
N GLY A 805 -24.07 11.38 -1.71
CA GLY A 805 -24.16 9.93 -1.89
C GLY A 805 -25.20 9.30 -0.95
N ALA A 806 -25.84 8.21 -1.33
CA ALA A 806 -26.79 7.52 -0.45
C ALA A 806 -26.10 6.76 0.69
N ALA A 807 -26.82 6.51 1.78
CA ALA A 807 -26.37 5.60 2.82
C ALA A 807 -26.69 4.14 2.49
N GLY A 808 -25.76 3.25 2.82
CA GLY A 808 -25.80 1.82 2.53
C GLY A 808 -26.73 1.00 3.43
N ARG A 809 -26.31 -0.23 3.77
CA ARG A 809 -27.18 -1.21 4.43
C ARG A 809 -26.50 -1.87 5.63
N VAL A 810 -27.17 -1.87 6.77
CA VAL A 810 -26.81 -2.64 7.97
C VAL A 810 -27.85 -3.75 8.16
N CYS A 811 -27.39 -4.95 8.43
CA CYS A 811 -28.22 -6.07 8.83
C CYS A 811 -27.60 -6.75 10.06
N LEU A 812 -28.40 -6.98 11.10
CA LEU A 812 -27.99 -7.60 12.35
C LEU A 812 -28.94 -8.75 12.72
N TYR A 813 -28.42 -9.96 12.78
CA TYR A 813 -29.10 -11.12 13.35
C TYR A 813 -28.57 -11.38 14.76
N TYR A 814 -29.47 -11.49 15.74
CA TYR A 814 -29.09 -11.65 17.14
C TYR A 814 -29.96 -12.65 17.90
N ARG A 815 -29.48 -13.15 19.04
CA ARG A 815 -30.33 -13.86 20.03
C ARG A 815 -30.67 -12.94 21.20
N GLU A 816 -29.66 -12.25 21.72
CA GLU A 816 -29.79 -11.24 22.77
C GLU A 816 -29.18 -9.91 22.31
N ASN A 817 -29.93 -8.82 22.46
CA ASN A 817 -29.48 -7.48 22.09
C ASN A 817 -29.43 -6.57 23.33
N HIS A 818 -28.21 -6.22 23.74
CA HIS A 818 -27.90 -5.24 24.78
C HIS A 818 -27.15 -4.02 24.21
N PHE A 819 -27.20 -3.82 22.90
CA PHE A 819 -26.58 -2.67 22.25
C PHE A 819 -27.38 -1.40 22.54
N LEU A 820 -26.72 -0.40 23.12
CA LEU A 820 -27.30 0.91 23.45
C LEU A 820 -26.75 2.03 22.54
N GLY A 821 -25.88 1.66 21.60
CA GLY A 821 -25.24 2.58 20.69
C GLY A 821 -26.14 3.06 19.55
N ARG A 822 -25.52 3.55 18.48
CA ARG A 822 -26.23 4.23 17.39
C ARG A 822 -26.04 3.53 16.06
N TYR A 823 -27.11 3.47 15.28
CA TYR A 823 -27.06 3.12 13.86
C TYR A 823 -27.16 4.38 13.01
N LEU A 824 -26.11 4.66 12.22
CA LEU A 824 -26.05 5.79 11.31
C LEU A 824 -26.14 5.29 9.86
N GLY A 825 -27.25 5.63 9.21
CA GLY A 825 -27.51 5.34 7.80
C GLY A 825 -28.05 6.57 7.09
N ARG A 826 -27.39 7.72 7.25
CA ARG A 826 -27.80 8.99 6.63
C ARG A 826 -27.08 9.21 5.31
N GLY A 827 -27.77 9.57 4.23
CA GLY A 827 -27.09 9.91 2.97
C GLY A 827 -26.24 11.17 3.12
N GLY A 828 -25.20 11.36 2.32
CA GLY A 828 -24.29 12.50 2.41
C GLY A 828 -24.96 13.85 2.15
N ASP A 829 -24.34 14.91 2.62
CA ASP A 829 -24.82 16.27 2.50
C ASP A 829 -24.57 16.86 1.10
N SER A 830 -25.31 17.91 0.76
CA SER A 830 -25.15 18.67 -0.49
C SER A 830 -25.88 20.00 -0.41
N SER A 831 -25.32 21.02 -1.04
CA SER A 831 -25.98 22.32 -1.21
C SER A 831 -27.12 22.33 -2.24
N PHE A 832 -27.35 21.23 -2.97
CA PHE A 832 -28.50 21.10 -3.89
C PHE A 832 -29.49 20.05 -3.42
N GLU A 833 -29.05 18.80 -3.24
CA GLU A 833 -29.88 17.74 -2.71
C GLU A 833 -29.03 16.67 -2.03
N PRO A 834 -29.29 16.35 -0.75
CA PRO A 834 -28.54 15.33 -0.02
C PRO A 834 -28.86 13.93 -0.54
N GLY A 835 -28.05 12.94 -0.16
CA GLY A 835 -28.35 11.54 -0.45
C GLY A 835 -29.46 10.98 0.44
N GLY A 836 -30.10 9.91 -0.01
CA GLY A 836 -31.15 9.21 0.72
C GLY A 836 -30.62 8.36 1.87
N PRO A 837 -31.43 8.11 2.91
CA PRO A 837 -31.06 7.24 4.01
C PRO A 837 -30.95 5.78 3.56
N GLY A 838 -30.18 5.02 4.32
CA GLY A 838 -29.96 3.59 4.17
C GLY A 838 -30.93 2.77 5.01
N THR A 839 -30.69 1.46 5.07
CA THR A 839 -31.49 0.53 5.88
C THR A 839 -30.71 -0.02 7.05
N VAL A 840 -31.36 -0.15 8.20
CA VAL A 840 -30.89 -0.95 9.32
C VAL A 840 -31.94 -2.01 9.60
N PHE A 841 -31.63 -3.27 9.31
CA PHE A 841 -32.52 -4.40 9.56
C PHE A 841 -31.99 -5.21 10.74
N VAL A 842 -32.86 -5.50 11.71
CA VAL A 842 -32.49 -6.19 12.95
C VAL A 842 -33.49 -7.32 13.18
N GLU A 843 -33.02 -8.57 13.25
CA GLU A 843 -33.88 -9.75 13.44
C GLU A 843 -33.40 -10.62 14.61
N ASN A 844 -34.34 -10.94 15.51
CA ASN A 844 -34.12 -11.97 16.54
C ASN A 844 -34.23 -13.38 15.93
N VAL A 845 -33.19 -14.19 16.12
CA VAL A 845 -33.10 -15.58 15.68
C VAL A 845 -33.22 -16.51 16.90
N PRO A 846 -34.42 -17.08 17.18
CA PRO A 846 -34.59 -17.99 18.31
C PRO A 846 -33.80 -19.29 18.10
N GLY A 847 -33.12 -19.78 19.14
CA GLY A 847 -32.30 -21.01 19.08
C GLY A 847 -33.12 -22.26 18.78
N MET A 848 -32.52 -23.26 18.12
CA MET A 848 -33.20 -24.52 17.77
C MET A 848 -33.39 -25.47 18.96
N ASN A 849 -32.66 -25.27 20.06
CA ASN A 849 -32.83 -25.89 21.37
C ASN A 849 -32.15 -24.99 22.41
N ALA A 850 -32.55 -25.06 23.68
CA ALA A 850 -32.10 -24.19 24.78
C ALA A 850 -30.60 -24.31 25.18
N THR A 851 -29.73 -24.70 24.26
CA THR A 851 -28.28 -24.86 24.47
C THR A 851 -27.54 -23.75 23.72
N TYR A 852 -27.11 -22.73 24.45
CA TYR A 852 -26.21 -21.70 23.95
C TYR A 852 -24.88 -22.33 23.50
N GLY A 853 -24.36 -21.93 22.33
CA GLY A 853 -22.97 -22.20 21.94
C GLY A 853 -22.66 -23.40 21.03
N HIS A 854 -23.65 -24.18 20.55
CA HIS A 854 -23.37 -25.29 19.59
C HIS A 854 -23.80 -25.02 18.14
N ASP A 855 -24.84 -24.21 17.91
CA ASP A 855 -25.34 -23.95 16.55
C ASP A 855 -24.77 -22.63 15.98
N ARG A 856 -24.24 -22.69 14.76
CA ARG A 856 -23.85 -21.52 13.97
C ARG A 856 -25.05 -20.59 13.77
N ILE A 857 -24.97 -19.36 14.30
CA ILE A 857 -26.07 -18.39 14.21
C ILE A 857 -26.38 -17.99 12.77
N ASP A 858 -25.38 -17.96 11.89
CA ASP A 858 -25.54 -17.65 10.48
C ASP A 858 -26.31 -18.76 9.73
N GLU A 859 -26.13 -20.02 10.11
CA GLU A 859 -26.95 -21.13 9.60
C GLU A 859 -28.38 -21.05 10.17
N ALA A 860 -28.52 -20.80 11.47
CA ALA A 860 -29.81 -20.71 12.15
C ALA A 860 -30.69 -19.55 11.66
N ALA A 861 -30.07 -18.45 11.22
CA ALA A 861 -30.75 -17.29 10.64
C ALA A 861 -31.44 -17.61 9.31
N HIS A 862 -30.91 -18.58 8.56
CA HIS A 862 -31.32 -18.85 7.18
C HIS A 862 -31.96 -20.23 6.98
N ALA A 863 -32.06 -21.04 8.02
CA ALA A 863 -32.70 -22.35 7.96
C ALA A 863 -34.19 -22.25 7.56
N GLU A 864 -34.61 -23.06 6.59
CA GLU A 864 -36.03 -23.28 6.26
C GLU A 864 -36.72 -23.90 7.48
N ARG A 865 -37.42 -23.09 8.27
CA ARG A 865 -38.23 -23.61 9.35
C ARG A 865 -39.61 -23.95 8.81
N VAL A 866 -40.02 -25.20 8.99
CA VAL A 866 -41.41 -25.64 8.79
C VAL A 866 -42.25 -24.87 9.80
N VAL A 867 -43.10 -23.96 9.30
CA VAL A 867 -44.10 -23.29 10.12
C VAL A 867 -45.11 -24.35 10.55
N LEU A 868 -45.10 -24.71 11.82
CA LEU A 868 -46.27 -25.19 12.52
C LEU A 868 -46.49 -24.23 13.68
N ASP A 869 -47.33 -23.23 13.46
CA ASP A 869 -47.93 -22.48 14.56
C ASP A 869 -49.35 -22.07 14.15
N GLU A 870 -50.34 -22.82 14.62
CA GLU A 870 -51.78 -22.55 14.43
C GLU A 870 -52.22 -21.26 15.15
N ASP A 871 -51.34 -20.64 15.95
CA ASP A 871 -51.66 -19.53 16.85
C ASP A 871 -51.51 -18.12 16.24
N VAL A 872 -50.93 -17.97 15.04
CA VAL A 872 -50.93 -16.65 14.34
C VAL A 872 -52.36 -16.22 13.96
N ILE A 873 -53.28 -17.17 13.83
CA ILE A 873 -54.68 -16.94 13.48
C ILE A 873 -55.49 -16.35 14.66
N ASN A 874 -55.03 -16.51 15.91
CA ASN A 874 -55.79 -16.11 17.11
C ASN A 874 -55.35 -14.81 17.78
N GLY A 875 -54.34 -14.12 17.24
CA GLY A 875 -53.97 -12.78 17.68
C GLY A 875 -53.22 -12.75 19.01
N THR A 876 -52.02 -12.15 18.98
CA THR A 876 -51.37 -11.30 20.01
C THR A 876 -49.89 -11.56 20.30
N LYS A 877 -49.17 -12.46 19.63
CA LYS A 877 -47.70 -12.48 19.75
C LYS A 877 -46.98 -12.99 18.51
N TRP A 878 -46.21 -12.09 17.89
CA TRP A 878 -45.15 -12.46 16.95
C TRP A 878 -44.01 -13.12 17.76
N THR A 879 -43.56 -14.29 17.33
CA THR A 879 -42.46 -15.06 17.98
C THR A 879 -41.08 -14.59 17.55
N ARG A 880 -40.98 -13.75 16.52
CA ARG A 880 -39.75 -13.07 16.08
C ARG A 880 -39.89 -11.57 16.27
N ASN A 881 -38.75 -10.88 16.29
CA ASN A 881 -38.69 -9.42 16.33
C ASN A 881 -37.84 -8.94 15.15
N ARG A 882 -38.51 -8.56 14.06
CA ARG A 882 -37.97 -8.07 12.79
C ARG A 882 -38.27 -6.58 12.68
N THR A 883 -37.27 -5.78 13.03
CA THR A 883 -37.35 -4.32 12.98
C THR A 883 -36.60 -3.81 11.76
N LEU A 884 -37.25 -2.95 10.97
CA LEU A 884 -36.60 -2.13 9.95
C LEU A 884 -36.55 -0.68 10.43
N TYR A 885 -35.35 -0.13 10.56
CA TYR A 885 -35.10 1.24 10.97
C TYR A 885 -34.44 2.04 9.85
N ALA A 886 -34.92 3.26 9.63
CA ALA A 886 -34.28 4.24 8.77
C ALA A 886 -34.46 5.66 9.31
N ASN A 887 -33.37 6.43 9.29
CA ASN A 887 -33.36 7.81 9.79
C ASN A 887 -32.57 8.71 8.84
N ALA A 888 -33.24 9.71 8.26
CA ALA A 888 -32.61 10.67 7.36
C ALA A 888 -31.92 11.83 8.09
N LEU A 889 -32.15 12.02 9.39
CA LEU A 889 -31.55 13.09 10.21
C LEU A 889 -31.68 14.48 9.57
N GLY A 890 -32.83 14.77 8.97
CA GLY A 890 -33.14 16.05 8.32
C GLY A 890 -32.71 16.14 6.84
N ARG A 891 -32.12 15.07 6.27
CA ARG A 891 -31.70 15.01 4.87
C ARG A 891 -32.85 14.54 3.99
N THR A 892 -33.79 15.44 3.72
CA THR A 892 -35.00 15.15 2.95
C THR A 892 -34.83 15.38 1.45
N PRO A 893 -35.61 14.69 0.60
CA PRO A 893 -35.71 15.03 -0.81
C PRO A 893 -36.12 16.49 -1.01
N ARG A 894 -35.68 17.11 -2.10
CA ARG A 894 -36.04 18.50 -2.41
C ARG A 894 -37.54 18.68 -2.67
N THR A 895 -38.19 17.63 -3.16
CA THR A 895 -39.64 17.57 -3.40
C THR A 895 -40.23 16.35 -2.68
N PRO A 896 -40.48 16.44 -1.35
CA PRO A 896 -40.97 15.31 -0.56
C PRO A 896 -42.31 14.75 -1.06
N GLY A 897 -43.23 15.62 -1.47
CA GLY A 897 -44.56 15.26 -2.00
C GLY A 897 -44.60 14.97 -3.51
N ALA A 898 -43.46 14.63 -4.14
CA ALA A 898 -43.46 14.28 -5.56
C ALA A 898 -44.26 12.99 -5.82
N ASN A 899 -45.06 12.97 -6.89
CA ASN A 899 -45.76 11.75 -7.30
C ASN A 899 -44.78 10.77 -7.95
N LEU A 900 -44.51 9.63 -7.29
CA LEU A 900 -43.57 8.61 -7.75
C LEU A 900 -44.18 7.61 -8.74
N SER A 901 -45.45 7.75 -9.14
CA SER A 901 -46.12 6.80 -10.04
C SER A 901 -45.35 6.55 -11.35
N SER A 902 -44.70 7.58 -11.92
CA SER A 902 -43.82 7.45 -13.08
C SER A 902 -42.42 6.92 -12.72
N SER A 903 -41.92 7.19 -11.52
CA SER A 903 -40.63 6.67 -11.02
C SER A 903 -40.62 5.14 -10.86
N TYR A 904 -41.77 4.48 -10.67
CA TYR A 904 -41.85 3.01 -10.75
C TYR A 904 -41.54 2.45 -12.15
N SER A 905 -41.38 3.28 -13.20
CA SER A 905 -40.93 2.82 -14.53
C SER A 905 -39.43 3.05 -14.80
N ASP A 906 -38.88 4.18 -14.32
CA ASP A 906 -37.45 4.50 -14.32
C ASP A 906 -37.13 5.25 -13.02
N PHE A 907 -36.73 4.50 -11.98
CA PHE A 907 -36.52 5.05 -10.64
C PHE A 907 -35.19 5.80 -10.50
N SER A 908 -34.39 5.91 -11.57
CA SER A 908 -33.28 6.87 -11.61
C SER A 908 -33.76 8.32 -11.70
N HIS A 909 -35.02 8.55 -12.11
CA HIS A 909 -35.66 9.86 -12.20
C HIS A 909 -36.72 10.06 -11.11
N GLY A 910 -36.80 11.29 -10.55
CA GLY A 910 -37.90 11.74 -9.69
C GLY A 910 -37.97 11.14 -8.29
N GLY A 911 -37.23 10.07 -8.01
CA GLY A 911 -37.15 9.39 -6.71
C GLY A 911 -35.85 9.62 -5.93
N SER A 912 -35.16 10.75 -6.15
CA SER A 912 -33.91 11.09 -5.45
C SER A 912 -34.09 11.16 -3.94
N SER A 913 -33.01 10.89 -3.21
CA SER A 913 -32.92 11.06 -1.76
C SER A 913 -33.89 10.21 -0.92
N ARG A 914 -34.44 9.15 -1.51
CA ARG A 914 -35.39 8.22 -0.88
C ARG A 914 -34.74 6.88 -0.59
N LEU A 915 -35.27 6.18 0.40
CA LEU A 915 -34.93 4.81 0.69
C LEU A 915 -35.72 3.87 -0.22
N TRP A 916 -35.02 2.91 -0.84
CA TRP A 916 -35.65 1.90 -1.70
C TRP A 916 -35.29 0.50 -1.24
N LEU A 917 -36.32 -0.28 -0.89
CA LEU A 917 -36.19 -1.72 -0.70
C LEU A 917 -36.34 -2.40 -2.06
N THR A 918 -35.21 -2.86 -2.58
CA THR A 918 -35.13 -3.61 -3.83
C THR A 918 -35.31 -5.11 -3.54
N LEU A 919 -36.29 -5.73 -4.20
CA LEU A 919 -36.58 -7.17 -4.15
C LEU A 919 -36.26 -7.81 -5.50
N ASP A 920 -35.66 -9.00 -5.48
CA ASP A 920 -35.46 -9.81 -6.70
C ASP A 920 -36.60 -10.82 -6.86
N ASP A 921 -36.71 -11.46 -8.03
CA ASP A 921 -37.74 -12.52 -8.27
C ASP A 921 -37.64 -13.70 -7.29
N LYS A 922 -36.46 -13.93 -6.70
CA LYS A 922 -36.26 -14.95 -5.65
C LYS A 922 -36.81 -14.55 -4.29
N ASP A 923 -36.98 -13.24 -4.07
CA ASP A 923 -37.52 -12.71 -2.82
C ASP A 923 -39.06 -12.62 -2.90
N LEU A 924 -39.66 -12.91 -4.07
CA LEU A 924 -41.11 -12.89 -4.28
C LEU A 924 -41.72 -14.29 -4.12
N GLU A 925 -42.74 -14.39 -3.27
CA GLU A 925 -43.50 -15.60 -2.99
C GLU A 925 -44.83 -15.60 -3.74
N THR A 926 -45.05 -16.59 -4.61
CA THR A 926 -46.26 -16.67 -5.45
C THR A 926 -47.57 -16.69 -4.64
N ASN A 927 -47.54 -17.22 -3.42
CA ASN A 927 -48.71 -17.37 -2.52
C ASN A 927 -48.44 -16.95 -1.06
N GLY A 928 -47.44 -16.08 -0.82
CA GLY A 928 -47.00 -15.70 0.52
C GLY A 928 -46.83 -14.20 0.74
N THR A 929 -46.07 -13.83 1.76
CA THR A 929 -45.78 -12.44 2.15
C THR A 929 -44.35 -12.07 1.79
N ASP A 930 -44.18 -11.19 0.80
CA ASP A 930 -42.85 -10.82 0.26
C ASP A 930 -42.05 -9.94 1.24
N VAL A 931 -42.74 -9.03 1.93
CA VAL A 931 -42.15 -8.18 2.98
C VAL A 931 -42.98 -8.31 4.25
N GLU A 932 -42.39 -8.94 5.25
CA GLU A 932 -42.98 -9.14 6.57
C GLU A 932 -42.06 -8.51 7.62
N LEU A 933 -42.57 -7.50 8.32
CA LEU A 933 -41.88 -6.76 9.40
C LEU A 933 -42.77 -6.72 10.64
N ASP A 934 -42.17 -7.03 11.79
CA ASP A 934 -42.85 -6.89 13.09
C ASP A 934 -42.93 -5.41 13.47
N GLU A 935 -41.89 -4.65 13.11
CA GLU A 935 -41.76 -3.24 13.42
C GLU A 935 -41.10 -2.44 12.27
N LEU A 936 -41.68 -1.29 11.93
CA LEU A 936 -41.10 -0.30 11.01
C LEU A 936 -40.90 1.03 11.72
N GLN A 937 -39.67 1.55 11.70
CA GLN A 937 -39.32 2.84 12.28
C GLN A 937 -38.77 3.80 11.22
N LEU A 938 -39.46 4.91 10.98
CA LEU A 938 -39.01 5.97 10.05
C LEU A 938 -38.88 7.32 10.77
N TYR A 939 -37.68 7.90 10.74
CA TYR A 939 -37.37 9.15 11.45
C TYR A 939 -36.67 10.18 10.54
N GLY A 940 -36.71 11.44 10.96
CA GLY A 940 -35.89 12.52 10.42
C GLY A 940 -36.11 12.82 8.94
N GLY A 941 -37.31 12.56 8.43
CA GLY A 941 -37.69 12.79 7.04
C GLY A 941 -37.47 11.62 6.08
N ALA A 942 -37.21 10.42 6.60
CA ALA A 942 -36.97 9.24 5.78
C ALA A 942 -38.22 8.82 4.99
N GLN A 943 -38.05 8.63 3.68
CA GLN A 943 -39.13 8.19 2.79
C GLN A 943 -38.84 6.79 2.23
N LEU A 944 -39.73 5.83 2.48
CA LEU A 944 -39.61 4.42 2.12
C LEU A 944 -40.45 4.09 0.90
N ALA A 945 -39.82 3.50 -0.12
CA ALA A 945 -40.48 2.86 -1.26
C ALA A 945 -39.97 1.43 -1.45
N ILE A 946 -40.81 0.57 -2.02
CA ILE A 946 -40.51 -0.86 -2.25
C ILE A 946 -40.67 -1.14 -3.74
N ILE A 947 -39.74 -1.88 -4.36
CA ILE A 947 -39.77 -2.16 -5.80
C ILE A 947 -39.08 -3.49 -6.13
N ASN A 948 -39.55 -4.17 -7.18
CA ASN A 948 -38.77 -5.15 -7.92
C ASN A 948 -38.18 -4.45 -9.16
N PRO A 949 -36.84 -4.22 -9.23
CA PRO A 949 -36.22 -3.54 -10.37
C PRO A 949 -36.34 -4.28 -11.70
N ALA A 950 -36.40 -5.62 -11.69
CA ALA A 950 -36.50 -6.45 -12.88
C ALA A 950 -37.92 -6.46 -13.47
N SER A 951 -38.94 -6.36 -12.60
CA SER A 951 -40.36 -6.32 -12.97
C SER A 951 -41.10 -5.32 -12.09
N THR A 952 -41.17 -4.06 -12.53
CA THR A 952 -41.71 -2.98 -11.69
C THR A 952 -43.22 -3.02 -11.48
N LYS A 953 -43.92 -3.90 -12.18
CA LYS A 953 -45.35 -4.22 -11.99
C LYS A 953 -45.57 -5.55 -11.26
N ALA A 954 -44.52 -6.18 -10.75
CA ALA A 954 -44.63 -7.40 -9.97
C ALA A 954 -45.57 -7.18 -8.78
N ARG A 955 -46.32 -8.23 -8.43
CA ARG A 955 -47.15 -8.23 -7.23
C ARG A 955 -46.21 -8.26 -6.02
N ILE A 956 -46.39 -7.32 -5.08
CA ILE A 956 -45.62 -7.29 -3.83
C ILE A 956 -46.60 -7.21 -2.65
N SER A 957 -46.52 -8.18 -1.75
CA SER A 957 -47.31 -8.29 -0.53
C SER A 957 -46.51 -7.81 0.67
N ILE A 958 -47.01 -6.77 1.34
CA ILE A 958 -46.36 -6.07 2.44
C ILE A 958 -47.23 -6.18 3.69
N VAL A 959 -46.67 -6.71 4.77
CA VAL A 959 -47.30 -6.82 6.09
C VAL A 959 -46.40 -6.16 7.12
N ILE A 960 -46.95 -5.20 7.84
CA ILE A 960 -46.25 -4.50 8.93
C ILE A 960 -47.10 -4.57 10.20
N GLY A 961 -46.49 -5.06 11.27
CA GLY A 961 -47.10 -5.15 12.61
C GLY A 961 -47.25 -3.78 13.27
N GLN A 962 -46.16 -3.25 13.82
CA GLN A 962 -46.07 -1.96 14.50
C GLN A 962 -45.33 -0.94 13.65
N MET A 963 -45.77 0.32 13.70
CA MET A 963 -45.09 1.44 13.05
C MET A 963 -44.75 2.50 14.09
N GLU A 964 -43.55 3.06 14.01
CA GLU A 964 -43.08 4.19 14.81
C GLU A 964 -42.41 5.25 13.94
N GLY A 965 -42.41 6.49 14.43
CA GLY A 965 -41.82 7.62 13.72
C GLY A 965 -42.08 8.95 14.42
N ASP A 966 -41.36 9.98 13.97
CA ASP A 966 -41.47 11.36 14.46
C ASP A 966 -42.44 12.22 13.64
N ARG A 967 -43.32 11.61 12.84
CA ARG A 967 -44.27 12.25 11.91
C ARG A 967 -43.62 12.98 10.72
N THR A 968 -42.31 12.89 10.54
CA THR A 968 -41.62 13.54 9.40
C THR A 968 -41.34 12.59 8.24
N GLY A 969 -41.34 11.27 8.49
CA GLY A 969 -41.11 10.25 7.47
C GLY A 969 -42.33 10.00 6.58
N GLY A 970 -42.16 9.16 5.56
CA GLY A 970 -43.27 8.75 4.68
C GLY A 970 -43.12 7.38 4.03
N ILE A 971 -44.24 6.71 3.76
CA ILE A 971 -44.30 5.42 3.06
C ILE A 971 -45.02 5.54 1.73
N HIS A 972 -44.44 4.93 0.69
CA HIS A 972 -44.93 4.97 -0.69
C HIS A 972 -45.36 3.57 -1.13
N LEU A 973 -46.64 3.43 -1.52
CA LEU A 973 -47.23 2.17 -1.95
C LEU A 973 -47.50 2.20 -3.46
N GLY A 974 -46.71 1.44 -4.21
CA GLY A 974 -46.67 1.43 -5.66
C GLY A 974 -47.73 0.56 -6.34
N PHE A 975 -47.73 0.57 -7.67
CA PHE A 975 -48.65 -0.23 -8.49
C PHE A 975 -48.53 -1.74 -8.19
N ASN A 976 -49.67 -2.44 -8.06
CA ASN A 976 -49.77 -3.86 -7.76
C ASN A 976 -49.14 -4.29 -6.42
N GLN A 977 -49.06 -3.36 -5.47
CA GLN A 977 -48.61 -3.64 -4.10
C GLN A 977 -49.81 -3.75 -3.16
N THR A 978 -49.82 -4.77 -2.31
CA THR A 978 -50.82 -4.94 -1.25
C THR A 978 -50.19 -4.65 0.10
N PHE A 979 -50.75 -3.69 0.83
CA PHE A 979 -50.28 -3.31 2.17
C PHE A 979 -51.32 -3.67 3.22
N LEU A 980 -50.91 -4.43 4.23
CA LEU A 980 -51.74 -4.71 5.41
C LEU A 980 -51.11 -4.02 6.62
N SER A 981 -51.85 -3.09 7.21
CA SER A 981 -51.52 -2.50 8.50
C SER A 981 -52.45 -3.05 9.58
N LEU A 982 -51.84 -3.50 10.68
CA LEU A 982 -52.56 -3.96 11.88
C LEU A 982 -52.80 -2.83 12.90
N GLN A 983 -52.29 -1.61 12.64
CA GLN A 983 -52.48 -0.43 13.48
C GLN A 983 -53.49 0.55 12.88
N SER A 984 -54.22 1.24 13.77
CA SER A 984 -55.19 2.30 13.44
C SER A 984 -54.57 3.69 13.32
N TYR A 985 -53.39 3.91 13.90
CA TYR A 985 -52.69 5.20 13.93
C TYR A 985 -51.46 5.19 13.01
N LEU A 986 -51.24 6.29 12.28
CA LEU A 986 -50.09 6.45 11.39
C LEU A 986 -49.07 7.45 11.97
N PRO A 987 -47.82 7.03 12.26
CA PRO A 987 -46.77 7.91 12.76
C PRO A 987 -45.94 8.57 11.65
N MET A 988 -46.37 8.48 10.39
CA MET A 988 -45.66 8.95 9.19
C MET A 988 -46.65 9.22 8.06
N ASP A 989 -46.23 9.98 7.05
CA ASP A 989 -47.01 10.22 5.84
C ASP A 989 -47.23 8.91 5.07
N MET A 990 -48.38 8.77 4.41
CA MET A 990 -48.70 7.59 3.60
C MET A 990 -49.24 7.99 2.24
N ILE A 991 -48.62 7.52 1.17
CA ILE A 991 -49.03 7.81 -0.20
C ILE A 991 -49.38 6.48 -0.89
N ILE A 992 -50.65 6.34 -1.23
CA ILE A 992 -51.26 5.15 -1.83
C ILE A 992 -51.44 5.43 -3.32
N TYR A 993 -50.51 4.99 -4.17
CA TYR A 993 -50.58 5.25 -5.61
C TYR A 993 -51.64 4.40 -6.33
N GLN A 994 -52.00 4.82 -7.54
CA GLN A 994 -52.93 4.10 -8.41
C GLN A 994 -52.53 2.63 -8.58
N GLY A 995 -53.49 1.72 -8.42
CA GLY A 995 -53.26 0.28 -8.54
C GLY A 995 -52.62 -0.39 -7.32
N SER A 996 -52.41 0.33 -6.21
CA SER A 996 -52.08 -0.27 -4.91
C SER A 996 -53.36 -0.58 -4.11
N VAL A 997 -53.29 -1.58 -3.23
CA VAL A 997 -54.39 -1.93 -2.33
C VAL A 997 -53.91 -1.91 -0.89
N THR A 998 -54.42 -0.97 -0.11
CA THR A 998 -54.14 -0.85 1.31
C THR A 998 -55.32 -1.36 2.12
N THR A 999 -55.08 -2.31 3.02
CA THR A 999 -56.08 -2.81 3.97
C THR A 999 -55.70 -2.34 5.37
N MET A 1000 -56.60 -1.59 6.00
CA MET A 1000 -56.47 -1.17 7.40
C MET A 1000 -57.60 -1.80 8.21
N GLN A 1001 -57.33 -2.17 9.46
CA GLN A 1001 -58.34 -2.73 10.35
C GLN A 1001 -58.85 -1.68 11.33
N GLY A 1002 -60.13 -1.32 11.24
CA GLY A 1002 -60.80 -0.44 12.21
C GLY A 1002 -60.80 1.04 11.80
N GLU A 1003 -60.32 1.90 12.70
CA GLU A 1003 -60.28 3.36 12.53
C GLU A 1003 -58.94 3.79 11.92
N LEU A 1004 -58.95 4.77 11.01
CA LEU A 1004 -57.76 5.46 10.52
C LEU A 1004 -57.66 6.82 11.22
N LEU A 1005 -56.70 6.96 12.13
CA LEU A 1005 -56.41 8.21 12.82
C LEU A 1005 -55.25 8.93 12.11
N VAL A 1006 -55.55 10.09 11.51
CA VAL A 1006 -54.59 10.95 10.81
C VAL A 1006 -54.32 12.17 11.69
N ALA A 1007 -53.18 12.17 12.39
CA ALA A 1007 -52.79 13.24 13.31
C ALA A 1007 -51.36 13.73 13.03
N GLY A 1008 -51.21 14.97 12.59
CA GLY A 1008 -49.91 15.58 12.27
C GLY A 1008 -49.16 14.94 11.09
N VAL A 1009 -49.86 14.17 10.25
CA VAL A 1009 -49.33 13.46 9.07
C VAL A 1009 -50.27 13.65 7.87
N THR A 1010 -49.75 13.42 6.66
CA THR A 1010 -50.48 13.48 5.40
C THR A 1010 -50.74 12.10 4.83
N VAL A 1011 -52.00 11.79 4.55
CA VAL A 1011 -52.41 10.55 3.84
C VAL A 1011 -52.98 10.93 2.48
N GLU A 1012 -52.33 10.48 1.40
CA GLU A 1012 -52.75 10.72 0.02
C GLU A 1012 -53.20 9.41 -0.64
N ILE A 1013 -54.42 9.39 -1.18
CA ILE A 1013 -55.08 8.18 -1.68
C ILE A 1013 -55.46 8.35 -3.14
N ASP A 1014 -54.68 7.71 -4.02
CA ASP A 1014 -54.96 7.54 -5.45
C ASP A 1014 -55.28 6.06 -5.79
N GLY A 1015 -54.94 5.11 -4.91
CA GLY A 1015 -55.24 3.67 -5.02
C GLY A 1015 -56.49 3.24 -4.23
N VAL A 1016 -56.55 1.98 -3.80
CA VAL A 1016 -57.72 1.42 -3.09
C VAL A 1016 -57.45 1.26 -1.60
N LEU A 1017 -58.22 1.94 -0.76
CA LEU A 1017 -58.27 1.71 0.69
C LEU A 1017 -59.44 0.77 1.05
N ARG A 1018 -59.16 -0.33 1.77
CA ARG A 1018 -60.16 -1.34 2.18
C ARG A 1018 -60.23 -1.49 3.70
N ARG A 1019 -61.43 -1.82 4.19
CA ARG A 1019 -61.74 -2.19 5.58
C ARG A 1019 -61.50 -1.10 6.64
N CYS A 1020 -61.25 0.15 6.21
CA CYS A 1020 -61.32 1.32 7.07
C CYS A 1020 -62.80 1.64 7.40
N GLN A 1021 -63.19 1.51 8.67
CA GLN A 1021 -64.56 1.71 9.14
C GLN A 1021 -64.81 3.18 9.52
N ASN A 1022 -63.84 3.82 10.18
CA ASN A 1022 -63.91 5.21 10.65
C ASN A 1022 -62.65 5.95 10.23
N ILE A 1023 -62.74 7.24 9.89
CA ILE A 1023 -61.58 8.11 9.64
C ILE A 1023 -61.69 9.31 10.56
N THR A 1024 -60.65 9.53 11.37
CA THR A 1024 -60.54 10.67 12.28
C THR A 1024 -59.33 11.50 11.89
N VAL A 1025 -59.54 12.79 11.62
CA VAL A 1025 -58.49 13.73 11.20
C VAL A 1025 -58.38 14.82 12.26
N VAL A 1026 -57.22 14.91 12.92
CA VAL A 1026 -56.96 15.82 14.04
C VAL A 1026 -55.52 16.37 13.96
N ASP A 1027 -55.15 17.31 14.82
CA ASP A 1027 -53.78 17.82 15.00
C ASP A 1027 -53.04 18.15 13.68
N ASP A 1028 -53.62 19.01 12.84
CA ASP A 1028 -53.08 19.40 11.52
C ASP A 1028 -52.88 18.23 10.52
N GLY A 1029 -53.49 17.07 10.79
CA GLY A 1029 -53.54 15.95 9.88
C GLY A 1029 -54.26 16.31 8.57
N VAL A 1030 -53.76 15.79 7.45
CA VAL A 1030 -54.32 16.07 6.12
C VAL A 1030 -54.61 14.76 5.41
N ILE A 1031 -55.85 14.58 4.95
CA ILE A 1031 -56.20 13.48 4.05
C ILE A 1031 -56.60 14.04 2.68
N ARG A 1032 -55.99 13.50 1.62
CA ARG A 1032 -56.27 13.86 0.22
C ARG A 1032 -56.72 12.63 -0.53
N MET A 1033 -58.00 12.55 -0.86
CA MET A 1033 -58.54 11.48 -1.69
C MET A 1033 -58.71 11.99 -3.12
N LYS A 1034 -58.09 11.30 -4.08
CA LYS A 1034 -58.26 11.57 -5.51
C LYS A 1034 -59.12 10.46 -6.15
N GLU A 1035 -59.28 10.51 -7.47
CA GLU A 1035 -59.94 9.43 -8.20
C GLU A 1035 -59.15 8.13 -8.00
N MET A 1036 -59.79 7.17 -7.31
CA MET A 1036 -59.18 5.91 -6.91
C MET A 1036 -59.21 4.90 -8.05
N TYR A 1037 -58.07 4.30 -8.36
CA TYR A 1037 -57.94 3.25 -9.37
C TYR A 1037 -57.54 1.91 -8.75
N ASP A 1038 -58.22 0.84 -9.16
CA ASP A 1038 -57.91 -0.53 -8.76
C ASP A 1038 -56.63 -1.07 -9.43
N THR A 1039 -56.23 -2.29 -9.06
CA THR A 1039 -55.05 -3.00 -9.62
C THR A 1039 -55.15 -3.23 -11.12
N GLU A 1040 -56.35 -3.15 -11.72
CA GLU A 1040 -56.58 -3.26 -13.17
C GLU A 1040 -56.55 -1.88 -13.87
N GLY A 1041 -56.28 -0.80 -13.13
CA GLY A 1041 -56.27 0.57 -13.65
C GLY A 1041 -57.67 1.08 -13.99
N LYS A 1042 -58.72 0.52 -13.38
CA LYS A 1042 -60.11 0.99 -13.54
C LYS A 1042 -60.49 1.87 -12.36
N PRO A 1043 -61.24 2.97 -12.59
CA PRO A 1043 -61.73 3.80 -11.48
C PRO A 1043 -62.70 2.96 -10.63
N THR A 1044 -62.56 3.03 -9.31
CA THR A 1044 -63.47 2.35 -8.39
C THR A 1044 -64.85 3.01 -8.51
N LYS A 1045 -65.75 2.43 -9.31
CA LYS A 1045 -67.11 2.97 -9.51
C LYS A 1045 -67.81 3.11 -8.16
N VAL A 1046 -68.33 4.30 -7.88
CA VAL A 1046 -69.38 4.51 -6.87
C VAL A 1046 -70.55 3.61 -7.26
N ARG A 1047 -70.84 2.57 -6.48
CA ARG A 1047 -72.14 1.91 -6.56
C ARG A 1047 -73.17 2.98 -6.21
N GLY A 1048 -73.97 3.35 -7.21
CA GLY A 1048 -75.11 4.23 -7.01
C GLY A 1048 -75.94 3.73 -5.84
N ILE A 1049 -76.26 4.65 -4.94
CA ILE A 1049 -77.41 4.53 -4.05
C ILE A 1049 -78.60 4.31 -4.99
N CYS A 1050 -79.09 3.07 -5.08
CA CYS A 1050 -80.43 2.83 -5.60
C CYS A 1050 -81.43 3.38 -4.58
N SER A 1051 -82.41 4.11 -5.12
CA SER A 1051 -83.71 4.49 -4.57
C SER A 1051 -84.18 3.78 -3.31
#